data_AF-A0A7S2T893-F1
#
_entry.id   AF-A0A7S2T893-F1
#
_cell.length_a   1.000
_cell.length_b   1.000
_cell.length_c   1.000
_cell.angle_alpha   90.00
_cell.angle_beta   90.00
_cell.angle_gamma   90.00
#
_symmetry.space_group_name_H-M   'P 1'
#
loop_
_entity.id
_entity.type
_entity.pdbx_description
1 polymer ?
#
loop_
_entity_poly.entity_id
_entity_poly.type
_entity_poly.pdbx_seq_one_letter_code
_entity_poly.pdbx_strand_id
1 'polypeptide(L)'
;AALVLLRAGATEGREEAVDALAEALLPKIDGLVNTGYPIRSKDAGGASADAGAEDSVGIAVSEDTLTMAVRLLCEVVAFLLCEGKITWERASAIVHQPYSPQQFWSSANAHYRSLAYKLTSSIASGTAGPCFKQRESLLGAWIVCMVDPSRGRHQVQVTDALVTALGLGKADLPSAPSEIRSDRDGTLRASWVGFVLRGICSDPRLPSALVSFQTIKTACDFFLAAQKEVVGSGGGRQGWERAALNVLAALLGGYLELKRGDGPALAGAGPLLDLLSRTAAGNLGGCLDLFLRSESKGPNPRLGTIESLGSARMQIRGSPLVHLKSVVEAAASIVVKDGRVWAPSRGLHDVLVAAFELVPGTGPAREPFMTALYEEISSALCPPADASSGGGGGGGRDALSHFVLGTYVRRWLQRAAAAPRQHTGVAVGALCFLRAHFTQAALRSSPALLRLHLPPLLGPLVECLCLGESCDASSPLQLATLLKHSFGLLCGLARSCGHLVPEYHTAESLGKSSFPCDMNALSSPDSMEEGKHECCLGILWHSALQCFLRLVANALNANLRTIDQVNAASQEQGHIAVLTANISATNRGRMFRLLGRPRPLGGVEALYAQSSRPASALSKVDTGRYPQQLCSLADLVSSGFAMASALQGSDRGLRWALALLPPLHSLLRLAETRPRQLDGEYVLLWSALDAKGHGSGLDLPARPVEPALAGSPVPIQLGEEGGTQAYPNTQDTVRYPSQPESQATGGSGAGTGQPKPRIVSTRDLGGHVGGVVNFFGYVRSRDPERGTKAFKSQKDFSCVTMADRQGSVKLILTGAAAKAAAAQLDEHSMRSPGEEQIVVVKGARVFRRKDGGQVLLQGLQSTRLMLNPSVKAVGALRAWIRERRGEGEPKKEIRVKVEGERAAGAGGGRPRALSEHNK
;
A
#
# COMPACT_ATOMS: atom_id res chain seq x y z
N ALA A 1 30.68 53.53 -25.22
CA ALA A 1 31.02 54.96 -25.32
C ALA A 1 29.75 55.83 -25.38
N ALA A 2 28.95 55.77 -26.45
CA ALA A 2 27.72 56.57 -26.58
C ALA A 2 26.73 56.40 -25.40
N LEU A 3 26.43 55.16 -24.99
CA LEU A 3 25.60 54.87 -23.80
C LEU A 3 26.14 55.49 -22.50
N VAL A 4 27.47 55.56 -22.35
CA VAL A 4 28.11 56.13 -21.14
C VAL A 4 27.96 57.66 -21.15
N LEU A 5 28.14 58.28 -22.31
CA LEU A 5 27.94 59.73 -22.50
C LEU A 5 26.49 60.14 -22.27
N LEU A 6 25.53 59.35 -22.77
CA LEU A 6 24.09 59.59 -22.56
C LEU A 6 23.66 59.42 -21.09
N ARG A 7 24.27 58.46 -20.36
CA ARG A 7 24.03 58.26 -18.92
C ARG A 7 24.67 59.34 -18.04
N ALA A 8 25.77 59.95 -18.47
CA ALA A 8 26.49 60.99 -17.71
C ALA A 8 25.77 62.35 -17.69
N GLY A 9 24.71 62.52 -18.50
CA GLY A 9 23.73 63.60 -18.37
C GLY A 9 24.31 65.00 -18.56
N ALA A 10 24.61 65.39 -19.80
CA ALA A 10 24.78 66.80 -20.19
C ALA A 10 24.84 66.96 -21.73
N THR A 11 23.71 66.84 -22.43
CA THR A 11 23.66 67.24 -23.85
C THR A 11 22.28 67.79 -24.21
N GLU A 12 22.23 69.02 -24.74
CA GLU A 12 21.13 69.44 -25.63
C GLU A 12 20.99 68.38 -26.74
N GLY A 13 19.75 68.01 -27.10
CA GLY A 13 19.50 66.93 -28.07
C GLY A 13 19.62 65.51 -27.50
N ARG A 14 19.65 65.32 -26.17
CA ARG A 14 19.64 63.98 -25.55
C ARG A 14 18.47 63.11 -26.03
N GLU A 15 17.25 63.66 -26.15
CA GLU A 15 16.10 62.90 -26.66
C GLU A 15 16.31 62.44 -28.11
N GLU A 16 16.74 63.34 -29.00
CA GLU A 16 17.05 62.99 -30.40
C GLU A 16 18.15 61.93 -30.51
N ALA A 17 19.17 62.01 -29.65
CA ALA A 17 20.24 61.02 -29.58
C ALA A 17 19.78 59.67 -29.03
N VAL A 18 18.82 59.64 -28.10
CA VAL A 18 18.20 58.40 -27.60
C VAL A 18 17.30 57.78 -28.67
N ASP A 19 16.54 58.58 -29.41
CA ASP A 19 15.67 58.11 -30.49
C ASP A 19 16.50 57.56 -31.66
N ALA A 20 17.58 58.24 -32.04
CA ALA A 20 18.54 57.74 -33.02
C ALA A 20 19.21 56.42 -32.57
N LEU A 21 19.49 56.26 -31.26
CA LEU A 21 20.02 55.02 -30.71
C LEU A 21 18.98 53.88 -30.77
N ALA A 22 17.71 54.17 -30.48
CA ALA A 22 16.61 53.21 -30.56
C ALA A 22 16.35 52.76 -32.01
N GLU A 23 16.34 53.68 -32.97
CA GLU A 23 16.03 53.37 -34.37
C GLU A 23 17.22 52.76 -35.13
N ALA A 24 18.45 53.24 -34.91
CA ALA A 24 19.59 52.85 -35.74
C ALA A 24 20.43 51.70 -35.16
N LEU A 25 20.58 51.61 -33.83
CA LEU A 25 21.50 50.66 -33.18
C LEU A 25 20.81 49.40 -32.70
N LEU A 26 19.61 49.51 -32.13
CA LEU A 26 18.88 48.35 -31.58
C LEU A 26 18.65 47.25 -32.64
N PRO A 27 18.19 47.54 -33.88
CA PRO A 27 18.00 46.50 -34.90
C PRO A 27 19.32 45.87 -35.37
N LYS A 28 20.41 46.64 -35.41
CA LYS A 28 21.74 46.13 -35.83
C LYS A 28 22.33 45.19 -34.79
N ILE A 29 22.22 45.54 -33.51
CA ILE A 29 22.72 44.71 -32.40
C ILE A 29 21.87 43.45 -32.27
N ASP A 30 20.54 43.56 -32.36
CA ASP A 30 19.66 42.40 -32.34
C ASP A 30 19.90 41.48 -33.56
N GLY A 31 20.14 42.06 -34.74
CA GLY A 31 20.56 41.34 -35.94
C GLY A 31 21.85 40.53 -35.73
N LEU A 32 22.86 41.11 -35.06
CA LEU A 32 24.09 40.39 -34.70
C LEU A 32 23.81 39.22 -33.73
N VAL A 33 22.95 39.39 -32.73
CA VAL A 33 22.56 38.27 -31.87
C VAL A 33 21.82 37.20 -32.68
N ASN A 34 20.99 37.59 -33.64
CA ASN A 34 20.26 36.66 -34.51
C ASN A 34 21.18 35.86 -35.43
N THR A 35 22.32 36.41 -35.86
CA THR A 35 23.32 35.63 -36.63
C THR A 35 23.94 34.49 -35.81
N GLY A 36 24.14 34.68 -34.50
CA GLY A 36 24.60 33.61 -33.59
C GLY A 36 23.47 32.68 -33.11
N TYR A 37 22.22 33.10 -33.28
CA TYR A 37 21.02 32.39 -32.84
C TYR A 37 19.94 32.34 -33.95
N PRO A 38 20.20 31.69 -35.10
CA PRO A 38 19.43 31.85 -36.34
C PRO A 38 17.95 31.47 -36.28
N ILE A 39 17.50 30.65 -35.33
CA ILE A 39 16.05 30.39 -35.13
C ILE A 39 15.30 31.69 -34.75
N ARG A 40 15.96 32.72 -34.21
CA ARG A 40 15.34 34.04 -33.96
C ARG A 40 14.95 34.80 -35.24
N SER A 41 15.51 34.44 -36.40
CA SER A 41 15.20 35.08 -37.69
C SER A 41 14.24 34.30 -38.58
N LYS A 42 13.90 33.05 -38.23
CA LYS A 42 12.90 32.27 -38.99
C LYS A 42 11.51 32.73 -38.56
N ASP A 43 10.80 33.40 -39.46
CA ASP A 43 9.40 33.78 -39.28
C ASP A 43 8.56 32.60 -38.79
N ALA A 44 7.70 32.86 -37.81
CA ALA A 44 6.99 31.90 -36.96
C ALA A 44 5.87 31.09 -37.67
N GLY A 45 5.98 30.80 -38.97
CA GLY A 45 4.98 30.07 -39.74
C GLY A 45 5.59 28.98 -40.61
N GLY A 46 5.60 27.73 -40.14
CA GLY A 46 5.94 26.60 -40.99
C GLY A 46 6.41 25.37 -40.22
N ALA A 47 5.45 24.51 -39.86
CA ALA A 47 5.73 23.13 -39.56
C ALA A 47 6.31 22.44 -40.82
N SER A 48 7.61 22.24 -40.86
CA SER A 48 8.25 21.16 -41.62
C SER A 48 9.64 20.92 -41.02
N ALA A 49 9.71 19.96 -40.11
CA ALA A 49 10.93 19.26 -39.81
C ALA A 49 11.10 18.18 -40.89
N ASP A 50 11.40 18.62 -42.12
CA ASP A 50 11.87 17.80 -43.25
C ASP A 50 12.15 18.74 -44.43
N ALA A 51 13.29 19.43 -44.40
CA ALA A 51 13.93 19.98 -45.59
C ALA A 51 15.42 20.12 -45.26
N GLY A 52 16.24 19.52 -46.13
CA GLY A 52 17.67 19.37 -45.97
C GLY A 52 18.43 20.67 -45.77
N ALA A 53 19.63 20.51 -45.26
CA ALA A 53 20.68 21.50 -45.30
C ALA A 53 20.86 22.01 -46.74
N GLU A 54 20.43 23.23 -47.01
CA GLU A 54 20.91 24.03 -48.13
C GLU A 54 21.43 25.36 -47.56
N ASP A 55 22.76 25.44 -47.50
CA ASP A 55 23.60 26.61 -47.73
C ASP A 55 23.02 27.99 -47.43
N SER A 56 22.84 28.29 -46.14
CA SER A 56 23.08 29.66 -45.67
C SER A 56 24.57 29.78 -45.38
N VAL A 57 25.28 30.60 -46.16
CA VAL A 57 26.67 31.04 -45.89
C VAL A 57 26.73 31.56 -44.45
N GLY A 58 27.16 30.69 -43.53
CA GLY A 58 27.22 30.98 -42.11
C GLY A 58 28.41 31.89 -41.86
N ILE A 59 28.16 33.20 -41.70
CA ILE A 59 29.15 34.09 -41.11
C ILE A 59 29.41 33.56 -39.69
N ALA A 60 30.55 32.92 -39.48
CA ALA A 60 30.98 32.43 -38.18
C ALA A 60 31.34 33.64 -37.31
N VAL A 61 30.36 34.17 -36.56
CA VAL A 61 30.59 35.21 -35.56
C VAL A 61 31.35 34.60 -34.39
N SER A 62 32.45 35.24 -33.96
CA SER A 62 33.23 34.75 -32.83
C SER A 62 32.39 34.72 -31.54
N GLU A 63 32.66 33.76 -30.64
CA GLU A 63 31.93 33.63 -29.38
C GLU A 63 32.06 34.88 -28.49
N ASP A 64 33.21 35.57 -28.57
CA ASP A 64 33.47 36.85 -27.90
C ASP A 64 32.61 37.98 -28.48
N THR A 65 32.50 38.06 -29.81
CA THR A 65 31.63 39.03 -30.48
C THR A 65 30.17 38.80 -30.13
N LEU A 66 29.72 37.55 -30.08
CA LEU A 66 28.35 37.21 -29.69
C LEU A 66 28.07 37.55 -28.23
N THR A 67 29.00 37.25 -27.32
CA THR A 67 28.88 37.58 -25.90
C THR A 67 28.81 39.09 -25.69
N MET A 68 29.63 39.86 -26.41
CA MET A 68 29.57 41.32 -26.41
C MET A 68 28.26 41.84 -26.99
N ALA A 69 27.78 41.28 -28.10
CA ALA A 69 26.50 41.67 -28.71
C ALA A 69 25.32 41.43 -27.77
N VAL A 70 25.28 40.28 -27.08
CA VAL A 70 24.24 39.98 -26.07
C VAL A 70 24.30 40.96 -24.90
N ARG A 71 25.51 41.25 -24.38
CA ARG A 71 25.67 42.22 -23.31
C ARG A 71 25.22 43.63 -23.73
N LEU A 72 25.66 44.07 -24.90
CA LEU A 72 25.31 45.38 -25.45
C LEU A 72 23.80 45.49 -25.69
N LEU A 73 23.16 44.44 -26.20
CA LEU A 73 21.70 44.38 -26.38
C LEU A 73 20.98 44.59 -25.04
N CYS A 74 21.41 43.90 -23.98
CA CYS A 74 20.83 44.08 -22.64
C CYS A 74 21.00 45.52 -22.12
N GLU A 75 22.19 46.10 -22.26
CA GLU A 75 22.49 47.45 -21.77
C GLU A 75 21.68 48.52 -22.52
N VAL A 76 21.53 48.38 -23.84
CA VAL A 76 20.69 49.26 -24.67
C VAL A 76 19.22 49.12 -24.28
N VAL A 77 18.69 47.90 -24.19
CA VAL A 77 17.27 47.67 -23.85
C VAL A 77 16.96 48.18 -22.44
N ALA A 78 17.84 47.93 -21.46
CA ALA A 78 17.68 48.46 -20.11
C ALA A 78 17.69 49.99 -20.08
N PHE A 79 18.60 50.63 -20.84
CA PHE A 79 18.64 52.08 -20.95
C PHE A 79 17.35 52.64 -21.56
N LEU A 80 16.88 52.09 -22.67
CA LEU A 80 15.63 52.53 -23.32
C LEU A 80 14.39 52.32 -22.45
N LEU A 81 14.39 51.29 -21.59
CA LEU A 81 13.35 51.10 -20.58
C LEU A 81 13.39 52.17 -19.49
N CYS A 82 14.58 52.55 -19.00
CA CYS A 82 14.74 53.62 -18.02
C CYS A 82 14.33 54.99 -18.56
N GLU A 83 14.61 55.26 -19.84
CA GLU A 83 14.22 56.50 -20.52
C GLU A 83 12.76 56.50 -21.01
N GLY A 84 12.02 55.40 -20.82
CA GLY A 84 10.60 55.29 -21.22
C GLY A 84 10.36 55.19 -22.73
N LYS A 85 11.40 55.00 -23.54
CA LYS A 85 11.33 54.96 -25.02
C LYS A 85 10.82 53.64 -25.58
N ILE A 86 10.96 52.56 -24.81
CA ILE A 86 10.33 51.28 -25.14
C ILE A 86 9.52 50.76 -23.96
N THR A 87 8.44 50.05 -24.24
CA THR A 87 7.65 49.36 -23.22
C THR A 87 8.29 48.02 -22.87
N TRP A 88 7.95 47.48 -21.69
CA TRP A 88 8.36 46.12 -21.32
C TRP A 88 7.85 45.06 -22.31
N GLU A 89 6.68 45.27 -22.91
CA GLU A 89 6.13 44.35 -23.91
C GLU A 89 7.05 44.26 -25.14
N ARG A 90 7.59 45.40 -25.59
CA ARG A 90 8.56 45.43 -26.69
C ARG A 90 9.87 44.78 -26.31
N ALA A 91 10.38 45.04 -25.10
CA ALA A 91 11.59 44.40 -24.59
C ALA A 91 11.42 42.87 -24.47
N SER A 92 10.29 42.41 -23.94
CA SER A 92 9.94 41.00 -23.82
C SER A 92 9.81 40.32 -25.18
N ALA A 93 9.25 40.99 -26.19
CA ALA A 93 9.19 40.48 -27.55
C ALA A 93 10.61 40.22 -28.11
N ILE A 94 11.56 41.13 -27.88
CA ILE A 94 12.97 40.93 -28.30
C ILE A 94 13.55 39.68 -27.62
N VAL A 95 13.35 39.52 -26.31
CA VAL A 95 13.88 38.37 -25.55
C VAL A 95 13.34 37.02 -26.05
N HIS A 96 12.06 36.93 -26.40
CA HIS A 96 11.37 35.67 -26.67
C HIS A 96 11.22 35.33 -28.17
N GLN A 97 11.77 36.14 -29.07
CA GLN A 97 11.74 35.89 -30.52
C GLN A 97 12.22 34.46 -30.89
N PRO A 98 11.62 33.83 -31.93
CA PRO A 98 10.48 34.32 -32.73
C PRO A 98 9.12 34.03 -32.07
N TYR A 99 9.13 33.42 -30.88
CA TYR A 99 7.91 32.98 -30.20
C TYR A 99 7.24 34.14 -29.48
N SER A 100 5.93 34.00 -29.28
CA SER A 100 5.27 34.80 -28.24
C SER A 100 5.86 34.42 -26.86
N PRO A 101 5.94 35.36 -25.89
CA PRO A 101 6.44 35.07 -24.55
C PRO A 101 5.75 33.86 -23.87
N GLN A 102 4.48 33.62 -24.20
CA GLN A 102 3.72 32.49 -23.66
C GLN A 102 4.11 31.14 -24.29
N GLN A 103 4.39 31.10 -25.59
CA GLN A 103 4.78 29.87 -26.31
C GLN A 103 6.26 29.54 -26.15
N PHE A 104 7.09 30.54 -25.88
CA PHE A 104 8.54 30.40 -25.83
C PHE A 104 8.98 29.29 -24.87
N TRP A 105 8.48 29.28 -23.65
CA TRP A 105 8.95 28.36 -22.61
C TRP A 105 8.60 26.89 -22.88
N SER A 106 7.55 26.62 -23.66
CA SER A 106 7.14 25.26 -24.02
C SER A 106 7.74 24.77 -25.35
N SER A 107 8.19 25.67 -26.21
CA SER A 107 8.57 25.35 -27.60
C SER A 107 10.04 25.61 -27.92
N ALA A 108 10.68 26.56 -27.22
CA ALA A 108 12.08 26.87 -27.43
C ALA A 108 12.98 25.75 -26.90
N ASN A 109 14.02 25.40 -27.65
CA ASN A 109 15.01 24.44 -27.17
C ASN A 109 15.82 25.03 -26.00
N ALA A 110 16.57 24.16 -25.32
CA ALA A 110 17.28 24.52 -24.10
C ALA A 110 18.40 25.57 -24.29
N HIS A 111 18.96 25.70 -25.49
CA HIS A 111 19.97 26.72 -25.82
C HIS A 111 19.33 28.12 -25.90
N TYR A 112 18.17 28.25 -26.54
CA TYR A 112 17.42 29.51 -26.61
C TYR A 112 16.88 29.96 -25.26
N ARG A 113 16.38 29.03 -24.43
CA ARG A 113 15.99 29.34 -23.05
C ARG A 113 17.14 29.91 -22.23
N SER A 114 18.36 29.40 -22.44
CA SER A 114 19.57 29.91 -21.77
C SER A 114 19.91 31.36 -22.16
N LEU A 115 19.68 31.71 -23.43
CA LEU A 115 19.79 33.10 -23.89
C LEU A 115 18.72 33.98 -23.23
N ALA A 116 17.46 33.53 -23.19
CA ALA A 116 16.37 34.29 -22.58
C ALA A 116 16.58 34.53 -21.07
N TYR A 117 17.13 33.56 -20.33
CA TYR A 117 17.50 33.78 -18.92
C TYR A 117 18.57 34.87 -18.80
N LYS A 118 19.63 34.81 -19.62
CA LYS A 118 20.70 35.82 -19.62
C LYS A 118 20.18 37.21 -19.97
N LEU A 119 19.36 37.32 -21.01
CA LEU A 119 18.79 38.59 -21.44
C LEU A 119 17.89 39.17 -20.36
N THR A 120 16.92 38.39 -19.87
CA THR A 120 15.97 38.84 -18.84
C THR A 120 16.67 39.28 -17.55
N SER A 121 17.63 38.50 -17.04
CA SER A 121 18.34 38.86 -15.81
C SER A 121 19.20 40.10 -15.98
N SER A 122 19.90 40.22 -17.11
CA SER A 122 20.83 41.34 -17.36
C SER A 122 20.08 42.65 -17.61
N ILE A 123 18.94 42.59 -18.34
CA ILE A 123 18.07 43.76 -18.53
C ILE A 123 17.53 44.22 -17.17
N ALA A 124 17.02 43.29 -16.34
CA ALA A 124 16.48 43.63 -15.02
C ALA A 124 17.53 44.25 -14.08
N SER A 125 18.75 43.70 -14.05
CA SER A 125 19.85 44.28 -13.26
C SER A 125 20.30 45.64 -13.76
N GLY A 126 20.12 45.94 -15.06
CA GLY A 126 20.46 47.21 -15.68
C GLY A 126 19.39 48.30 -15.55
N THR A 127 18.16 47.94 -15.16
CA THR A 127 17.03 48.88 -15.00
C THR A 127 16.92 49.42 -13.58
N ALA A 128 16.81 50.75 -13.44
CA ALA A 128 16.57 51.39 -12.15
C ALA A 128 15.08 51.30 -11.77
N GLY A 129 14.76 50.63 -10.66
CA GLY A 129 13.39 50.56 -10.13
C GLY A 129 12.40 49.83 -11.04
N PRO A 130 12.54 48.50 -11.24
CA PRO A 130 11.77 47.77 -12.24
C PRO A 130 10.26 47.92 -12.02
N CYS A 131 9.50 48.12 -13.10
CA CYS A 131 8.04 48.24 -13.05
C CYS A 131 7.37 46.89 -12.74
N PHE A 132 6.08 46.91 -12.41
CA PHE A 132 5.34 45.68 -12.04
C PHE A 132 5.48 44.56 -13.10
N LYS A 133 5.23 44.86 -14.38
CA LYS A 133 5.31 43.88 -15.48
C LYS A 133 6.72 43.30 -15.66
N GLN A 134 7.75 44.11 -15.41
CA GLN A 134 9.16 43.65 -15.41
C GLN A 134 9.41 42.67 -14.28
N ARG A 135 8.98 42.98 -13.05
CA ARG A 135 9.12 42.10 -11.89
C ARG A 135 8.36 40.78 -12.08
N GLU A 136 7.14 40.84 -12.60
CA GLU A 136 6.32 39.66 -12.91
C GLU A 136 7.03 38.76 -13.95
N SER A 137 7.52 39.34 -15.04
CA SER A 137 8.20 38.55 -16.09
C SER A 137 9.54 37.99 -15.63
N LEU A 138 10.30 38.73 -14.81
CA LEU A 138 11.54 38.24 -14.21
C LEU A 138 11.25 37.09 -13.23
N LEU A 139 10.21 37.22 -12.42
CA LEU A 139 9.75 36.17 -11.51
C LEU A 139 9.32 34.92 -12.28
N GLY A 140 8.58 35.06 -13.38
CA GLY A 140 8.18 33.95 -14.24
C GLY A 140 9.38 33.24 -14.88
N ALA A 141 10.33 34.00 -15.45
CA ALA A 141 11.57 33.45 -15.99
C ALA A 141 12.41 32.75 -14.90
N TRP A 142 12.44 33.33 -13.69
CA TRP A 142 13.13 32.74 -12.55
C TRP A 142 12.50 31.42 -12.10
N ILE A 143 11.18 31.36 -11.91
CA ILE A 143 10.47 30.12 -11.54
C ILE A 143 10.77 29.03 -12.57
N VAL A 144 10.65 29.34 -13.86
CA VAL A 144 10.94 28.40 -14.94
C VAL A 144 12.40 27.93 -14.91
N CYS A 145 13.36 28.83 -14.63
CA CYS A 145 14.77 28.49 -14.45
C CYS A 145 15.02 27.57 -13.24
N MET A 146 14.29 27.80 -12.13
CA MET A 146 14.38 26.99 -10.91
C MET A 146 13.82 25.57 -11.11
N VAL A 147 12.82 25.40 -11.98
CA VAL A 147 12.28 24.08 -12.34
C VAL A 147 13.30 23.23 -13.14
N ASP A 148 14.26 23.85 -13.83
CA ASP A 148 15.27 23.13 -14.65
C ASP A 148 16.58 22.86 -13.90
N PRO A 149 16.80 21.67 -13.29
CA PRO A 149 18.02 21.35 -12.55
C PRO A 149 19.31 21.40 -13.39
N SER A 150 19.23 21.42 -14.73
CA SER A 150 20.41 21.44 -15.60
C SER A 150 21.07 22.82 -15.74
N ARG A 151 20.43 23.89 -15.22
CA ARG A 151 20.80 25.28 -15.50
C ARG A 151 21.41 26.03 -14.31
N GLY A 152 22.21 25.34 -13.50
CA GLY A 152 22.83 25.89 -12.27
C GLY A 152 23.43 27.30 -12.40
N ARG A 153 24.21 27.60 -13.47
CA ARG A 153 24.79 28.94 -13.67
C ARG A 153 23.73 30.04 -13.86
N HIS A 154 22.68 29.75 -14.63
CA HIS A 154 21.59 30.69 -14.89
C HIS A 154 20.69 30.86 -13.67
N GLN A 155 20.49 29.80 -12.89
CA GLN A 155 19.73 29.87 -11.64
C GLN A 155 20.32 30.90 -10.68
N VAL A 156 21.65 30.90 -10.51
CA VAL A 156 22.33 31.92 -9.68
C VAL A 156 22.09 33.33 -10.23
N GLN A 157 22.38 33.54 -11.52
CA GLN A 157 22.30 34.85 -12.15
C GLN A 157 20.89 35.46 -12.06
N VAL A 158 19.86 34.65 -12.35
CA VAL A 158 18.48 35.12 -12.32
C VAL A 158 18.01 35.32 -10.86
N THR A 159 18.50 34.52 -9.91
CA THR A 159 18.21 34.70 -8.47
C THR A 159 18.77 36.02 -7.96
N ASP A 160 20.03 36.35 -8.26
CA ASP A 160 20.65 37.61 -7.85
C ASP A 160 19.90 38.82 -8.43
N ALA A 161 19.52 38.74 -9.71
CA ALA A 161 18.74 39.78 -10.37
C ALA A 161 17.36 39.95 -9.71
N LEU A 162 16.67 38.85 -9.40
CA LEU A 162 15.35 38.89 -8.78
C LEU A 162 15.38 39.44 -7.35
N VAL A 163 16.33 39.01 -6.51
CA VAL A 163 16.49 39.51 -5.13
C VAL A 163 16.71 41.02 -5.14
N THR A 164 17.56 41.51 -6.04
CA THR A 164 17.80 42.95 -6.24
C THR A 164 16.54 43.67 -6.71
N ALA A 165 15.86 43.13 -7.72
CA ALA A 165 14.65 43.73 -8.30
C ALA A 165 13.46 43.81 -7.33
N LEU A 166 13.34 42.84 -6.42
CA LEU A 166 12.31 42.81 -5.39
C LEU A 166 12.72 43.55 -4.11
N GLY A 167 13.98 43.96 -3.97
CA GLY A 167 14.49 44.63 -2.76
C GLY A 167 14.48 43.73 -1.52
N LEU A 168 14.59 42.41 -1.68
CA LEU A 168 14.59 41.47 -0.56
C LEU A 168 15.92 41.60 0.22
N GLY A 169 15.84 41.74 1.55
CA GLY A 169 17.00 41.93 2.42
C GLY A 169 17.96 40.74 2.43
N LYS A 170 19.27 41.01 2.52
CA LYS A 170 20.34 39.98 2.52
C LYS A 170 20.47 39.20 3.84
N ALA A 171 19.82 39.65 4.92
CA ALA A 171 20.04 39.11 6.26
C ALA A 171 19.36 37.74 6.52
N ASP A 172 18.32 37.39 5.76
CA ASP A 172 17.50 36.19 5.98
C ASP A 172 17.52 35.21 4.78
N LEU A 173 18.57 35.26 3.95
CA LEU A 173 18.67 34.37 2.79
C LEU A 173 18.78 32.90 3.23
N PRO A 174 18.08 31.96 2.56
CA PRO A 174 18.09 30.55 2.95
C PRO A 174 19.47 29.88 2.76
N SER A 175 20.28 30.39 1.83
CA SER A 175 21.66 29.96 1.52
C SER A 175 22.33 31.02 0.65
N ALA A 176 23.62 30.85 0.31
CA ALA A 176 24.21 31.66 -0.75
C ALA A 176 23.66 31.24 -2.13
N PRO A 177 23.31 32.17 -3.04
CA PRO A 177 22.81 31.83 -4.39
C PRO A 177 23.73 30.88 -5.17
N SER A 178 25.05 30.95 -4.94
CA SER A 178 26.05 30.07 -5.54
C SER A 178 25.83 28.58 -5.23
N GLU A 179 25.26 28.24 -4.07
CA GLU A 179 25.00 26.86 -3.63
C GLU A 179 23.92 26.15 -4.46
N ILE A 180 23.06 26.92 -5.15
CA ILE A 180 22.05 26.38 -6.07
C ILE A 180 22.71 25.55 -7.19
N ARG A 181 23.97 25.86 -7.56
CA ARG A 181 24.71 25.10 -8.60
C ARG A 181 24.95 23.64 -8.22
N SER A 182 25.07 23.35 -6.93
CA SER A 182 25.26 21.99 -6.40
C SER A 182 23.94 21.29 -6.08
N ASP A 183 22.79 21.95 -6.25
CA ASP A 183 21.49 21.38 -5.90
C ASP A 183 21.02 20.34 -6.92
N ARG A 184 21.30 19.08 -6.60
CA ARG A 184 20.90 17.92 -7.42
C ARG A 184 19.47 17.49 -7.19
N ASP A 185 18.95 17.64 -5.98
CA ASP A 185 17.63 17.12 -5.61
C ASP A 185 16.53 18.18 -5.63
N GLY A 186 16.86 19.45 -5.85
CA GLY A 186 15.90 20.56 -5.95
C GLY A 186 15.45 21.11 -4.60
N THR A 187 15.99 20.65 -3.47
CA THR A 187 15.58 21.07 -2.13
C THR A 187 15.99 22.51 -1.83
N LEU A 188 17.21 22.90 -2.20
CA LEU A 188 17.67 24.28 -2.04
C LEU A 188 16.87 25.22 -2.95
N ARG A 189 16.61 24.83 -4.20
CA ARG A 189 15.76 25.62 -5.11
C ARG A 189 14.34 25.78 -4.59
N ALA A 190 13.75 24.73 -4.02
CA ALA A 190 12.44 24.80 -3.37
C ALA A 190 12.44 25.75 -2.17
N SER A 191 13.50 25.74 -1.35
CA SER A 191 13.68 26.69 -0.24
C SER A 191 13.75 28.14 -0.72
N TRP A 192 14.49 28.41 -1.79
CA TRP A 192 14.54 29.72 -2.44
C TRP A 192 13.18 30.18 -2.98
N VAL A 193 12.41 29.29 -3.61
CA VAL A 193 11.02 29.59 -4.02
C VAL A 193 10.16 29.96 -2.83
N GLY A 194 10.20 29.16 -1.76
CA GLY A 194 9.46 29.47 -0.52
C GLY A 194 9.89 30.79 0.14
N PHE A 195 11.19 31.13 0.09
CA PHE A 195 11.71 32.40 0.60
C PHE A 195 11.18 33.60 -0.19
N VAL A 196 11.31 33.58 -1.52
CA VAL A 196 10.87 34.69 -2.38
C VAL A 196 9.36 34.93 -2.26
N LEU A 197 8.56 33.86 -2.27
CA LEU A 197 7.10 33.96 -2.16
C LEU A 197 6.66 34.50 -0.80
N ARG A 198 7.31 34.09 0.29
CA ARG A 198 7.08 34.67 1.62
C ARG A 198 7.50 36.13 1.67
N GLY A 199 8.63 36.50 1.04
CA GLY A 199 9.07 37.89 0.91
C GLY A 199 8.03 38.78 0.23
N ILE A 200 7.45 38.31 -0.89
CA ILE A 200 6.33 38.99 -1.58
C ILE A 200 5.11 39.09 -0.67
N CYS A 201 4.80 38.05 0.10
CA CYS A 201 3.66 38.04 1.03
C CYS A 201 3.84 39.02 2.19
N SER A 202 5.07 39.18 2.68
CA SER A 202 5.38 40.01 3.85
C SER A 202 5.60 41.49 3.53
N ASP A 203 5.96 41.83 2.28
CA ASP A 203 6.18 43.22 1.88
C ASP A 203 4.90 43.83 1.30
N PRO A 204 4.24 44.77 2.01
CA PRO A 204 3.00 45.40 1.53
C PRO A 204 3.19 46.24 0.25
N ARG A 205 4.44 46.57 -0.13
CA ARG A 205 4.75 47.30 -1.37
C ARG A 205 4.73 46.38 -2.59
N LEU A 206 4.83 45.06 -2.39
CA LEU A 206 4.83 44.08 -3.46
C LEU A 206 3.42 43.51 -3.65
N PRO A 207 2.75 43.76 -4.79
CA PRO A 207 1.41 43.24 -5.01
C PRO A 207 1.41 41.71 -5.13
N SER A 208 0.47 41.05 -4.46
CA SER A 208 0.29 39.59 -4.54
C SER A 208 -0.04 39.09 -5.97
N ALA A 209 -0.40 39.99 -6.88
CA ALA A 209 -0.60 39.72 -8.30
C ALA A 209 0.70 39.44 -9.07
N LEU A 210 1.89 39.65 -8.48
CA LEU A 210 3.17 39.28 -9.09
C LEU A 210 3.24 37.80 -9.46
N VAL A 211 2.58 36.94 -8.69
CA VAL A 211 2.40 35.52 -9.03
C VAL A 211 1.03 35.36 -9.66
N SER A 212 0.97 35.55 -10.98
CA SER A 212 -0.26 35.43 -11.76
C SER A 212 -0.55 33.99 -12.18
N PHE A 213 -1.81 33.72 -12.56
CA PHE A 213 -2.21 32.47 -13.19
C PHE A 213 -1.35 32.14 -14.42
N GLN A 214 -0.96 33.15 -15.21
CA GLN A 214 -0.12 32.96 -16.39
C GLN A 214 1.29 32.50 -16.01
N THR A 215 1.84 33.00 -14.90
CA THR A 215 3.13 32.55 -14.37
C THR A 215 3.09 31.06 -13.99
N ILE A 216 2.04 30.66 -13.27
CA ILE A 216 1.81 29.26 -12.88
C ILE A 216 1.66 28.36 -14.12
N LYS A 217 0.82 28.78 -15.07
CA LYS A 217 0.58 28.04 -16.31
C LYS A 217 1.88 27.85 -17.09
N THR A 218 2.69 28.91 -17.22
CA THR A 218 3.97 28.87 -17.95
C THR A 218 4.96 27.89 -17.30
N ALA A 219 5.04 27.86 -15.96
CA ALA A 219 5.86 26.88 -15.25
C ALA A 219 5.40 25.44 -15.49
N CYS A 220 4.08 25.21 -15.54
CA CYS A 220 3.50 23.91 -15.85
C CYS A 220 3.78 23.47 -17.29
N ASP A 221 3.57 24.36 -18.26
CA ASP A 221 3.80 24.10 -19.68
C ASP A 221 5.28 23.82 -19.95
N PHE A 222 6.18 24.57 -19.30
CA PHE A 222 7.61 24.31 -19.33
C PHE A 222 7.96 22.92 -18.77
N PHE A 223 7.44 22.55 -17.59
CA PHE A 223 7.72 21.25 -16.98
C PHE A 223 7.32 20.11 -17.93
N LEU A 224 6.13 20.18 -18.54
CA LEU A 224 5.65 19.17 -19.47
C LEU A 224 6.50 19.07 -20.74
N ALA A 225 6.97 20.21 -21.27
CA ALA A 225 7.87 20.24 -22.42
C ALA A 225 9.25 19.66 -22.06
N ALA A 226 9.86 20.12 -20.98
CA ALA A 226 11.17 19.68 -20.52
C ALA A 226 11.18 18.19 -20.13
N GLN A 227 10.09 17.69 -19.53
CA GLN A 227 9.96 16.26 -19.22
C GLN A 227 10.04 15.41 -20.50
N LYS A 228 9.44 15.84 -21.62
CA LYS A 228 9.54 15.13 -22.91
C LYS A 228 10.96 15.13 -23.46
N GLU A 229 11.67 16.25 -23.34
CA GLU A 229 13.07 16.36 -23.78
C GLU A 229 13.99 15.43 -22.98
N VAL A 230 13.81 15.35 -21.66
CA VAL A 230 14.59 14.47 -20.77
C VAL A 230 14.28 12.99 -21.02
N VAL A 231 13.04 12.65 -21.40
CA VAL A 231 12.71 11.29 -21.84
C VAL A 231 13.45 10.93 -23.13
N GLY A 232 13.57 11.86 -24.07
CA GLY A 232 14.26 11.65 -25.34
C GLY A 232 15.78 11.47 -25.21
N SER A 233 16.40 11.93 -24.13
CA SER A 233 17.86 11.89 -23.91
C SER A 233 18.36 10.65 -23.14
N GLY A 234 17.48 9.71 -22.77
CA GLY A 234 17.84 8.37 -22.32
C GLY A 234 18.42 8.23 -20.90
N GLY A 235 18.55 9.30 -20.10
CA GLY A 235 19.15 9.22 -18.75
C GLY A 235 18.53 10.15 -17.71
N GLY A 236 18.38 9.68 -16.47
CA GLY A 236 18.16 10.53 -15.29
C GLY A 236 16.75 11.07 -15.03
N ARG A 237 15.73 10.65 -15.80
CA ARG A 237 14.34 11.17 -15.71
C ARG A 237 13.80 11.30 -14.29
N GLN A 238 13.90 10.25 -13.46
CA GLN A 238 13.32 10.27 -12.10
C GLN A 238 14.01 11.29 -11.18
N GLY A 239 15.32 11.46 -11.29
CA GLY A 239 16.07 12.45 -10.51
C GLY A 239 15.72 13.87 -10.93
N TRP A 240 15.65 14.11 -12.25
CA TRP A 240 15.22 15.40 -12.80
C TRP A 240 13.78 15.74 -12.39
N GLU A 241 12.86 14.78 -12.55
CA GLU A 241 11.45 14.94 -12.25
C GLU A 241 11.21 15.22 -10.77
N ARG A 242 11.89 14.48 -9.87
CA ARG A 242 11.86 14.77 -8.43
C ARG A 242 12.36 16.18 -8.12
N ALA A 243 13.48 16.60 -8.69
CA ALA A 243 14.04 17.93 -8.45
C ALA A 243 13.13 19.06 -8.91
N ALA A 244 12.51 18.90 -10.08
CA ALA A 244 11.52 19.84 -10.60
C ALA A 244 10.24 19.87 -9.73
N LEU A 245 9.75 18.72 -9.28
CA LEU A 245 8.56 18.62 -8.43
C LEU A 245 8.75 19.27 -7.06
N ASN A 246 9.95 19.21 -6.47
CA ASN A 246 10.28 19.94 -5.23
C ASN A 246 10.01 21.44 -5.37
N VAL A 247 10.42 22.02 -6.51
CA VAL A 247 10.24 23.43 -6.82
C VAL A 247 8.77 23.76 -7.09
N LEU A 248 8.07 22.93 -7.86
CA LEU A 248 6.64 23.10 -8.16
C LEU A 248 5.75 22.96 -6.92
N ALA A 249 6.09 22.05 -6.00
CA ALA A 249 5.38 21.90 -4.74
C ALA A 249 5.58 23.12 -3.82
N ALA A 250 6.81 23.66 -3.75
CA ALA A 250 7.08 24.91 -3.03
C ALA A 250 6.32 26.10 -3.64
N LEU A 251 6.24 26.17 -4.97
CA LEU A 251 5.44 27.18 -5.68
C LEU A 251 3.95 27.08 -5.32
N LEU A 252 3.39 25.86 -5.29
CA LEU A 252 2.00 25.64 -4.91
C LEU A 252 1.74 26.10 -3.47
N GLY A 253 2.59 25.68 -2.53
CA GLY A 253 2.48 26.07 -1.12
C GLY A 253 2.53 27.60 -0.94
N GLY A 254 3.54 28.25 -1.51
CA GLY A 254 3.69 29.70 -1.42
C GLY A 254 2.58 30.48 -2.12
N TYR A 255 2.04 29.99 -3.24
CA TYR A 255 0.88 30.61 -3.90
C TYR A 255 -0.39 30.54 -3.03
N LEU A 256 -0.64 29.39 -2.39
CA LEU A 256 -1.78 29.23 -1.49
C LEU A 256 -1.66 30.15 -0.26
N GLU A 257 -0.46 30.33 0.27
CA GLU A 257 -0.19 31.30 1.35
C GLU A 257 -0.44 32.74 0.90
N LEU A 258 0.05 33.12 -0.29
CA LEU A 258 -0.17 34.46 -0.86
C LEU A 258 -1.65 34.79 -1.08
N LYS A 259 -2.49 33.78 -1.31
CA LYS A 259 -3.92 33.94 -1.61
C LYS A 259 -4.84 33.55 -0.46
N ARG A 260 -4.30 33.35 0.75
CA ARG A 260 -5.02 32.83 1.93
C ARG A 260 -6.19 33.72 2.43
N GLY A 261 -6.39 34.92 1.87
CA GLY A 261 -7.53 35.81 2.16
C GLY A 261 -8.40 36.18 0.94
N ASP A 262 -8.01 35.84 -0.29
CA ASP A 262 -8.69 36.25 -1.52
C ASP A 262 -9.57 35.11 -2.07
N GLY A 263 -10.81 35.02 -1.59
CA GLY A 263 -11.74 33.92 -1.87
C GLY A 263 -11.64 33.23 -3.26
N PRO A 264 -11.95 33.89 -4.39
CA PRO A 264 -11.92 33.26 -5.73
C PRO A 264 -10.52 33.09 -6.35
N ALA A 265 -9.46 33.64 -5.76
CA ALA A 265 -8.10 33.61 -6.33
C ALA A 265 -7.38 32.26 -6.17
N LEU A 266 -7.91 31.36 -5.33
CA LEU A 266 -7.44 29.99 -5.16
C LEU A 266 -7.60 29.13 -6.43
N ALA A 267 -8.53 29.49 -7.33
CA ALA A 267 -8.71 28.82 -8.62
C ALA A 267 -7.47 28.93 -9.53
N GLY A 268 -6.63 29.96 -9.34
CA GLY A 268 -5.41 30.15 -10.11
C GLY A 268 -4.35 29.06 -9.90
N ALA A 269 -4.43 28.31 -8.80
CA ALA A 269 -3.54 27.18 -8.51
C ALA A 269 -3.92 25.90 -9.25
N GLY A 270 -5.11 25.85 -9.88
CA GLY A 270 -5.68 24.66 -10.51
C GLY A 270 -4.73 23.93 -11.47
N PRO A 271 -4.07 24.60 -12.45
CA PRO A 271 -3.16 23.93 -13.38
C PRO A 271 -1.98 23.24 -12.69
N LEU A 272 -1.42 23.86 -11.65
CA LEU A 272 -0.30 23.32 -10.90
C LEU A 272 -0.71 22.13 -10.04
N LEU A 273 -1.86 22.24 -9.36
CA LEU A 273 -2.41 21.13 -8.59
C LEU A 273 -2.73 19.94 -9.50
N ASP A 274 -3.35 20.18 -10.66
CA ASP A 274 -3.67 19.13 -11.64
C ASP A 274 -2.40 18.48 -12.19
N LEU A 275 -1.37 19.26 -12.52
CA LEU A 275 -0.09 18.75 -12.98
C LEU A 275 0.58 17.85 -11.93
N LEU A 276 0.71 18.33 -10.70
CA LEU A 276 1.32 17.59 -9.60
C LEU A 276 0.54 16.32 -9.28
N SER A 277 -0.80 16.39 -9.30
CA SER A 277 -1.69 15.27 -9.06
C SER A 277 -1.56 14.19 -10.15
N ARG A 278 -1.58 14.58 -11.43
CA ARG A 278 -1.38 13.65 -12.56
C ARG A 278 0.00 13.00 -12.53
N THR A 279 1.02 13.78 -12.15
CA THR A 279 2.39 13.28 -12.04
C THR A 279 2.53 12.30 -10.88
N ALA A 280 1.93 12.58 -9.73
CA ALA A 280 1.86 11.63 -8.62
C ALA A 280 1.12 10.36 -9.02
N ALA A 281 -0.09 10.49 -9.58
CA ALA A 281 -0.91 9.37 -10.05
C ALA A 281 -0.18 8.48 -11.07
N GLY A 282 0.52 9.09 -12.04
CA GLY A 282 1.28 8.38 -13.07
C GLY A 282 2.52 7.65 -12.54
N ASN A 283 3.13 8.14 -11.45
CA ASN A 283 4.34 7.56 -10.87
C ASN A 283 4.06 6.47 -9.81
N LEU A 284 2.82 6.35 -9.30
CA LEU A 284 2.46 5.36 -8.25
C LEU A 284 2.82 3.91 -8.64
N GLY A 285 2.42 3.47 -9.83
CA GLY A 285 2.71 2.11 -10.31
C GLY A 285 4.22 1.85 -10.46
N GLY A 286 4.96 2.81 -11.02
CA GLY A 286 6.42 2.69 -11.15
C GLY A 286 7.15 2.65 -9.81
N CYS A 287 6.66 3.38 -8.80
CA CYS A 287 7.22 3.35 -7.45
C CYS A 287 6.96 2.02 -6.76
N LEU A 288 5.76 1.46 -6.91
CA LEU A 288 5.44 0.10 -6.42
C LEU A 288 6.33 -0.95 -7.09
N ASP A 289 6.50 -0.89 -8.41
CA ASP A 289 7.34 -1.84 -9.15
C ASP A 289 8.81 -1.79 -8.69
N LEU A 290 9.33 -0.58 -8.42
CA LEU A 290 10.68 -0.40 -7.88
C LEU A 290 10.82 -0.99 -6.48
N PHE A 291 9.84 -0.77 -5.60
CA PHE A 291 9.80 -1.36 -4.26
C PHE A 291 9.77 -2.90 -4.32
N LEU A 292 8.92 -3.48 -5.16
CA LEU A 292 8.85 -4.94 -5.31
C LEU A 292 10.16 -5.52 -5.89
N ARG A 293 10.85 -4.78 -6.76
CA ARG A 293 12.17 -5.15 -7.27
C ARG A 293 13.28 -5.06 -6.23
N SER A 294 13.23 -4.08 -5.31
CA SER A 294 14.21 -3.99 -4.23
C SER A 294 14.04 -5.14 -3.23
N GLU A 295 12.80 -5.49 -2.89
CA GLU A 295 12.52 -6.63 -1.98
C GLU A 295 12.88 -7.99 -2.61
N SER A 296 12.72 -8.16 -3.93
CA SER A 296 13.07 -9.41 -4.62
C SER A 296 14.57 -9.64 -4.81
N LYS A 297 15.40 -8.59 -4.72
CA LYS A 297 16.87 -8.69 -4.80
C LYS A 297 17.55 -9.09 -3.49
N GLY A 298 16.77 -9.35 -2.45
CA GLY A 298 17.23 -10.14 -1.31
C GLY A 298 16.22 -10.17 -0.18
N PRO A 299 15.77 -11.36 0.26
CA PRO A 299 15.21 -11.51 1.58
C PRO A 299 16.14 -12.37 2.43
N ASN A 300 16.60 -11.80 3.54
CA ASN A 300 16.70 -12.58 4.76
C ASN A 300 15.24 -12.74 5.22
N PRO A 301 14.62 -13.94 5.19
CA PRO A 301 13.20 -14.14 5.52
C PRO A 301 12.85 -13.91 7.01
N ARG A 302 13.73 -13.21 7.73
CA ARG A 302 13.69 -12.89 9.16
C ARG A 302 13.64 -11.39 9.46
N LEU A 303 13.88 -10.52 8.46
CA LEU A 303 13.76 -9.07 8.63
C LEU A 303 12.27 -8.73 8.52
N GLY A 304 11.68 -8.34 9.65
CA GLY A 304 10.23 -8.30 9.85
C GLY A 304 9.51 -7.27 8.98
N THR A 305 8.17 -7.38 8.96
CA THR A 305 7.23 -6.44 8.33
C THR A 305 7.51 -4.96 8.60
N ILE A 306 8.20 -4.63 9.70
CA ILE A 306 8.60 -3.27 10.07
C ILE A 306 9.70 -2.71 9.16
N GLU A 307 10.68 -3.52 8.77
CA GLU A 307 11.79 -3.07 7.92
C GLU A 307 11.34 -2.84 6.48
N SER A 308 10.52 -3.74 5.93
CA SER A 308 9.89 -3.54 4.61
C SER A 308 8.97 -2.31 4.61
N LEU A 309 8.31 -1.98 5.73
CA LEU A 309 7.53 -0.74 5.88
C LEU A 309 8.44 0.50 5.90
N GLY A 310 9.57 0.44 6.61
CA GLY A 310 10.59 1.49 6.57
C GLY A 310 11.13 1.71 5.16
N SER A 311 11.45 0.64 4.44
CA SER A 311 11.88 0.65 3.04
C SER A 311 10.83 1.28 2.13
N ALA A 312 9.56 0.89 2.27
CA ALA A 312 8.45 1.48 1.53
C ALA A 312 8.30 2.99 1.76
N ARG A 313 8.37 3.44 3.02
CA ARG A 313 8.33 4.88 3.35
C ARG A 313 9.50 5.64 2.73
N MET A 314 10.70 5.06 2.78
CA MET A 314 11.88 5.63 2.14
C MET A 314 11.76 5.65 0.61
N GLN A 315 11.14 4.64 0.00
CA GLN A 315 10.89 4.60 -1.43
C GLN A 315 9.91 5.70 -1.87
N ILE A 316 8.82 5.91 -1.13
CA ILE A 316 7.87 6.99 -1.40
C ILE A 316 8.58 8.35 -1.27
N ARG A 317 9.31 8.59 -0.18
CA ARG A 317 10.10 9.82 0.04
C ARG A 317 11.24 10.02 -0.98
N GLY A 318 11.79 8.92 -1.49
CA GLY A 318 12.86 8.89 -2.47
C GLY A 318 12.41 9.15 -3.90
N SER A 319 11.10 9.19 -4.15
CA SER A 319 10.49 9.22 -5.48
C SER A 319 9.78 10.54 -5.77
N PRO A 320 9.26 10.74 -7.00
CA PRO A 320 8.34 11.83 -7.34
C PRO A 320 7.08 11.93 -6.43
N LEU A 321 6.77 10.90 -5.63
CA LEU A 321 5.64 10.88 -4.70
C LEU A 321 5.87 11.60 -3.38
N VAL A 322 7.07 12.14 -3.12
CA VAL A 322 7.40 12.83 -1.85
C VAL A 322 6.44 13.98 -1.51
N HIS A 323 5.80 14.58 -2.53
CA HIS A 323 4.83 15.67 -2.37
C HIS A 323 3.38 15.23 -2.28
N LEU A 324 3.09 13.92 -2.28
CA LEU A 324 1.73 13.41 -2.28
C LEU A 324 0.90 14.01 -1.14
N LYS A 325 1.46 14.05 0.07
CA LYS A 325 0.83 14.68 1.23
C LYS A 325 0.48 16.15 0.96
N SER A 326 1.47 16.96 0.55
CA SER A 326 1.27 18.38 0.26
C SER A 326 0.26 18.63 -0.87
N VAL A 327 0.22 17.77 -1.89
CA VAL A 327 -0.73 17.86 -3.00
C VAL A 327 -2.16 17.59 -2.51
N VAL A 328 -2.36 16.58 -1.67
CA VAL A 328 -3.67 16.29 -1.07
C VAL A 328 -4.09 17.41 -0.10
N GLU A 329 -3.18 17.94 0.70
CA GLU A 329 -3.44 19.09 1.59
C GLU A 329 -3.81 20.35 0.79
N ALA A 330 -3.11 20.62 -0.30
CA ALA A 330 -3.41 21.73 -1.20
C ALA A 330 -4.78 21.55 -1.86
N ALA A 331 -5.10 20.34 -2.34
CA ALA A 331 -6.43 20.04 -2.86
C ALA A 331 -7.52 20.31 -1.82
N ALA A 332 -7.29 19.94 -0.56
CA ALA A 332 -8.22 20.25 0.54
C ALA A 332 -8.46 21.74 0.71
N SER A 333 -7.39 22.55 0.67
CA SER A 333 -7.49 24.00 0.81
C SER A 333 -8.26 24.71 -0.32
N ILE A 334 -8.23 24.16 -1.54
CA ILE A 334 -8.93 24.74 -2.72
C ILE A 334 -10.39 24.28 -2.77
N VAL A 335 -10.64 23.02 -2.42
CA VAL A 335 -11.95 22.39 -2.50
C VAL A 335 -12.88 22.89 -1.40
N VAL A 336 -12.36 23.31 -0.25
CA VAL A 336 -13.18 23.79 0.86
C VAL A 336 -13.02 25.28 1.06
N LYS A 337 -14.12 26.01 0.86
CA LYS A 337 -14.21 27.46 1.06
C LYS A 337 -15.32 27.78 2.05
N ASP A 338 -15.01 28.58 3.07
CA ASP A 338 -15.97 28.99 4.11
C ASP A 338 -16.71 27.80 4.76
N GLY A 339 -16.00 26.68 4.95
CA GLY A 339 -16.56 25.44 5.49
C GLY A 339 -17.45 24.63 4.53
N ARG A 340 -17.63 25.09 3.28
CA ARG A 340 -18.40 24.39 2.24
C ARG A 340 -17.49 23.70 1.23
N VAL A 341 -17.80 22.45 0.91
CA VAL A 341 -17.10 21.65 -0.11
C VAL A 341 -17.62 22.02 -1.50
N TRP A 342 -16.78 22.61 -2.33
CA TRP A 342 -16.99 22.79 -3.77
C TRP A 342 -16.51 21.50 -4.47
N ALA A 343 -16.98 21.19 -5.69
CA ALA A 343 -16.68 19.91 -6.34
C ALA A 343 -15.19 19.50 -6.25
N PRO A 344 -14.85 18.20 -6.07
CA PRO A 344 -13.46 17.78 -5.89
C PRO A 344 -12.63 18.20 -7.11
N SER A 345 -11.40 18.65 -6.86
CA SER A 345 -10.47 18.92 -7.95
C SER A 345 -10.22 17.63 -8.74
N ARG A 346 -10.10 17.75 -10.06
CA ARG A 346 -9.78 16.63 -10.95
C ARG A 346 -8.48 15.95 -10.52
N GLY A 347 -7.51 16.71 -10.03
CA GLY A 347 -6.28 16.19 -9.43
C GLY A 347 -6.50 15.25 -8.23
N LEU A 348 -7.33 15.62 -7.25
CA LEU A 348 -7.60 14.75 -6.10
C LEU A 348 -8.26 13.43 -6.54
N HIS A 349 -9.19 13.51 -7.48
CA HIS A 349 -9.81 12.34 -8.09
C HIS A 349 -8.77 11.41 -8.73
N ASP A 350 -7.88 11.95 -9.57
CA ASP A 350 -6.84 11.19 -10.27
C ASP A 350 -5.90 10.46 -9.29
N VAL A 351 -5.49 11.14 -8.20
CA VAL A 351 -4.61 10.58 -7.17
C VAL A 351 -5.30 9.44 -6.42
N LEU A 352 -6.53 9.66 -5.94
CA LEU A 352 -7.28 8.65 -5.20
C LEU A 352 -7.55 7.44 -6.11
N VAL A 353 -8.10 7.65 -7.30
CA VAL A 353 -8.34 6.54 -8.25
C VAL A 353 -7.05 5.78 -8.55
N ALA A 354 -5.93 6.45 -8.78
CA ALA A 354 -4.66 5.76 -9.00
C ALA A 354 -4.19 4.96 -7.76
N ALA A 355 -4.31 5.52 -6.56
CA ALA A 355 -3.90 4.86 -5.31
C ALA A 355 -4.76 3.62 -4.97
N PHE A 356 -6.03 3.61 -5.36
CA PHE A 356 -6.96 2.50 -5.06
C PHE A 356 -7.17 1.52 -6.22
N GLU A 357 -7.01 1.95 -7.48
CA GLU A 357 -7.25 1.12 -8.67
C GLU A 357 -5.97 0.64 -9.38
N LEU A 358 -4.83 1.34 -9.28
CA LEU A 358 -3.55 0.91 -9.91
C LEU A 358 -2.60 0.16 -8.98
N VAL A 359 -2.69 0.43 -7.68
CA VAL A 359 -1.90 -0.24 -6.62
C VAL A 359 -2.53 -1.54 -6.07
N PRO A 360 -3.84 -1.86 -6.21
CA PRO A 360 -4.47 -2.86 -5.39
C PRO A 360 -3.86 -4.25 -5.59
N GLY A 361 -3.68 -4.98 -4.48
CA GLY A 361 -3.39 -6.40 -4.48
C GLY A 361 -3.19 -6.92 -3.05
N THR A 362 -3.35 -8.22 -2.90
CA THR A 362 -3.45 -8.90 -1.59
C THR A 362 -2.16 -9.61 -1.18
N GLY A 363 -1.06 -9.39 -1.91
CA GLY A 363 0.22 -10.04 -1.64
C GLY A 363 0.94 -9.40 -0.43
N PRO A 364 1.57 -10.19 0.45
CA PRO A 364 2.26 -9.69 1.65
C PRO A 364 3.46 -8.79 1.31
N ALA A 365 4.05 -8.94 0.12
CA ALA A 365 5.11 -8.05 -0.37
C ALA A 365 4.61 -6.65 -0.72
N ARG A 366 3.30 -6.42 -0.84
CA ARG A 366 2.69 -5.12 -1.19
C ARG A 366 2.15 -4.37 0.01
N GLU A 367 1.76 -5.11 1.05
CA GLU A 367 1.16 -4.55 2.26
C GLU A 367 2.00 -3.40 2.83
N PRO A 368 3.34 -3.48 2.94
CA PRO A 368 4.13 -2.37 3.48
C PRO A 368 4.04 -1.09 2.63
N PHE A 369 4.01 -1.22 1.29
CA PHE A 369 3.86 -0.07 0.39
C PHE A 369 2.47 0.54 0.47
N MET A 370 1.42 -0.28 0.47
CA MET A 370 0.04 0.20 0.64
C MET A 370 -0.13 0.90 1.98
N THR A 371 0.39 0.33 3.07
CA THR A 371 0.36 0.95 4.39
C THR A 371 1.06 2.30 4.38
N ALA A 372 2.29 2.40 3.86
CA ALA A 372 3.00 3.67 3.78
C ALA A 372 2.27 4.72 2.92
N LEU A 373 1.71 4.31 1.78
CA LEU A 373 0.94 5.19 0.89
C LEU A 373 -0.32 5.72 1.57
N TYR A 374 -1.09 4.84 2.22
CA TYR A 374 -2.33 5.22 2.88
C TYR A 374 -2.10 6.01 4.17
N GLU A 375 -0.97 5.80 4.86
CA GLU A 375 -0.54 6.68 5.96
C GLU A 375 -0.31 8.12 5.46
N GLU A 376 0.38 8.32 4.34
CA GLU A 376 0.62 9.65 3.77
C GLU A 376 -0.70 10.33 3.35
N ILE A 377 -1.55 9.64 2.58
CA ILE A 377 -2.87 10.16 2.15
C ILE A 377 -3.74 10.46 3.38
N SER A 378 -3.78 9.56 4.36
CA SER A 378 -4.57 9.78 5.55
C SER A 378 -4.06 10.95 6.39
N SER A 379 -2.74 11.12 6.51
CA SER A 379 -2.18 12.22 7.29
C SER A 379 -2.49 13.59 6.67
N ALA A 380 -2.69 13.65 5.35
CA ALA A 380 -3.14 14.84 4.65
C ALA A 380 -4.62 15.15 4.87
N LEU A 381 -5.45 14.10 4.97
CA LEU A 381 -6.90 14.21 5.14
C LEU A 381 -7.32 14.42 6.60
N CYS A 382 -6.50 14.05 7.59
CA CYS A 382 -6.80 14.29 9.00
C CYS A 382 -6.32 15.68 9.49
N PRO A 383 -7.01 16.27 10.47
CA PRO A 383 -6.49 17.44 11.18
C PRO A 383 -5.24 17.07 12.01
N PRO A 384 -4.31 18.02 12.26
CA PRO A 384 -3.17 17.80 13.14
C PRO A 384 -3.63 17.55 14.58
N ALA A 385 -2.95 16.66 15.30
CA ALA A 385 -3.33 16.23 16.64
C ALA A 385 -3.34 17.36 17.70
N ASP A 386 -2.56 18.43 17.45
CA ASP A 386 -2.39 19.57 18.36
C ASP A 386 -3.37 20.72 18.11
N ALA A 387 -4.29 20.58 17.14
CA ALA A 387 -5.38 21.54 16.96
C ALA A 387 -6.36 21.37 18.12
N SER A 388 -6.10 22.09 19.21
CA SER A 388 -6.91 22.13 20.42
C SER A 388 -8.39 22.17 20.11
N SER A 389 -9.14 21.36 20.86
CA SER A 389 -10.59 21.17 20.94
C SER A 389 -11.43 22.43 21.22
N GLY A 390 -11.14 23.55 20.56
CA GLY A 390 -11.80 24.83 20.71
C GLY A 390 -12.66 25.16 19.49
N GLY A 391 -13.97 24.95 19.62
CA GLY A 391 -15.00 25.68 18.89
C GLY A 391 -15.24 25.29 17.43
N GLY A 392 -16.30 24.50 17.20
CA GLY A 392 -17.42 24.83 16.28
C GLY A 392 -17.18 25.29 14.83
N GLY A 393 -15.96 25.29 14.30
CA GLY A 393 -15.66 25.60 12.92
C GLY A 393 -15.00 24.39 12.28
N GLY A 394 -15.78 23.51 11.65
CA GLY A 394 -15.27 22.35 10.93
C GLY A 394 -14.16 22.79 9.96
N GLY A 395 -12.94 22.32 10.19
CA GLY A 395 -11.79 22.70 9.38
C GLY A 395 -11.98 22.21 7.95
N GLY A 396 -11.37 22.90 6.97
CA GLY A 396 -11.45 22.50 5.57
C GLY A 396 -10.98 21.05 5.31
N ARG A 397 -10.10 20.52 6.16
CA ARG A 397 -9.66 19.11 6.11
C ARG A 397 -10.74 18.13 6.57
N ASP A 398 -11.53 18.47 7.58
CA ASP A 398 -12.59 17.61 8.10
C ASP A 398 -13.71 17.43 7.06
N ALA A 399 -14.11 18.54 6.43
CA ALA A 399 -15.11 18.53 5.37
C ALA A 399 -14.64 17.73 4.14
N LEU A 400 -13.36 17.87 3.75
CA LEU A 400 -12.81 17.06 2.66
C LEU A 400 -12.73 15.57 3.04
N SER A 401 -12.24 15.25 4.24
CA SER A 401 -12.14 13.87 4.70
C SER A 401 -13.51 13.20 4.73
N HIS A 402 -14.51 13.87 5.32
CA HIS A 402 -15.91 13.43 5.30
C HIS A 402 -16.42 13.19 3.87
N PHE A 403 -16.13 14.11 2.95
CA PHE A 403 -16.48 13.95 1.54
C PHE A 403 -15.80 12.74 0.89
N VAL A 404 -14.48 12.55 1.07
CA VAL A 404 -13.72 11.42 0.51
C VAL A 404 -14.26 10.09 1.04
N LEU A 405 -14.52 9.99 2.34
CA LEU A 405 -15.10 8.81 2.97
C LEU A 405 -16.52 8.54 2.46
N GLY A 406 -17.36 9.58 2.43
CA GLY A 406 -18.76 9.51 2.04
C GLY A 406 -19.00 9.30 0.54
N THR A 407 -18.02 9.57 -0.32
CA THR A 407 -18.16 9.43 -1.78
C THR A 407 -17.28 8.34 -2.39
N TYR A 408 -15.96 8.39 -2.20
CA TYR A 408 -15.01 7.47 -2.83
C TYR A 408 -15.01 6.12 -2.09
N VAL A 409 -14.64 6.15 -0.81
CA VAL A 409 -14.42 4.93 0.00
C VAL A 409 -15.72 4.14 0.12
N ARG A 410 -16.80 4.83 0.48
CA ARG A 410 -18.15 4.26 0.49
C ARG A 410 -18.48 3.54 -0.82
N ARG A 411 -18.27 4.19 -1.97
CA ARG A 411 -18.65 3.61 -3.28
C ARG A 411 -17.82 2.39 -3.63
N TRP A 412 -16.52 2.37 -3.34
CA TRP A 412 -15.68 1.19 -3.56
C TRP A 412 -16.13 -0.01 -2.73
N LEU A 413 -16.49 0.22 -1.47
CA LEU A 413 -17.06 -0.83 -0.60
C LEU A 413 -18.42 -1.33 -1.12
N GLN A 414 -19.33 -0.43 -1.47
CA GLN A 414 -20.66 -0.80 -2.00
C GLN A 414 -20.57 -1.56 -3.33
N ARG A 415 -19.65 -1.17 -4.22
CA ARG A 415 -19.40 -1.89 -5.48
C ARG A 415 -18.87 -3.30 -5.23
N ALA A 416 -17.99 -3.49 -4.24
CA ALA A 416 -17.50 -4.81 -3.89
C ALA A 416 -18.58 -5.67 -3.21
N ALA A 417 -19.48 -5.07 -2.43
CA ALA A 417 -20.63 -5.79 -1.90
C ALA A 417 -21.61 -6.24 -3.00
N ALA A 418 -21.86 -5.40 -4.01
CA ALA A 418 -22.75 -5.74 -5.13
C ALA A 418 -22.12 -6.69 -6.15
N ALA A 419 -20.82 -6.55 -6.44
CA ALA A 419 -20.08 -7.35 -7.42
C ALA A 419 -18.65 -7.67 -6.94
N PRO A 420 -18.51 -8.65 -6.01
CA PRO A 420 -17.22 -8.95 -5.37
C PRO A 420 -16.12 -9.32 -6.37
N ARG A 421 -16.46 -10.06 -7.43
CA ARG A 421 -15.46 -10.60 -8.38
C ARG A 421 -14.63 -9.53 -9.09
N GLN A 422 -15.23 -8.37 -9.36
CA GLN A 422 -14.61 -7.31 -10.15
C GLN A 422 -13.97 -6.21 -9.28
N HIS A 423 -14.40 -6.08 -8.03
CA HIS A 423 -14.10 -4.90 -7.20
C HIS A 423 -13.41 -5.21 -5.87
N THR A 424 -13.15 -6.49 -5.55
CA THR A 424 -12.48 -6.89 -4.30
C THR A 424 -11.13 -6.19 -4.10
N GLY A 425 -10.28 -6.10 -5.13
CA GLY A 425 -8.96 -5.48 -4.99
C GLY A 425 -9.03 -4.01 -4.53
N VAL A 426 -9.93 -3.25 -5.15
CA VAL A 426 -10.14 -1.82 -4.84
C VAL A 426 -10.75 -1.65 -3.44
N ALA A 427 -11.70 -2.51 -3.05
CA ALA A 427 -12.28 -2.50 -1.71
C ALA A 427 -11.30 -2.92 -0.61
N VAL A 428 -10.39 -3.85 -0.88
CA VAL A 428 -9.30 -4.18 0.04
C VAL A 428 -8.40 -2.96 0.25
N GLY A 429 -8.03 -2.25 -0.82
CA GLY A 429 -7.32 -0.98 -0.72
C GLY A 429 -8.08 0.03 0.16
N ALA A 430 -9.39 0.18 -0.06
CA ALA A 430 -10.26 1.03 0.74
C ALA A 430 -10.26 0.65 2.23
N LEU A 431 -10.35 -0.64 2.57
CA LEU A 431 -10.28 -1.11 3.96
C LEU A 431 -8.90 -0.89 4.60
N CYS A 432 -7.81 -1.09 3.84
CA CYS A 432 -6.46 -0.79 4.29
C CYS A 432 -6.26 0.70 4.56
N PHE A 433 -6.82 1.56 3.69
CA PHE A 433 -6.85 3.00 3.92
C PHE A 433 -7.64 3.37 5.16
N LEU A 434 -8.84 2.82 5.35
CA LEU A 434 -9.65 3.07 6.55
C LEU A 434 -8.91 2.66 7.83
N ARG A 435 -8.15 1.56 7.79
CA ARG A 435 -7.33 1.13 8.91
C ARG A 435 -6.24 2.17 9.21
N ALA A 436 -5.50 2.64 8.20
CA ALA A 436 -4.52 3.71 8.38
C ALA A 436 -5.18 5.02 8.88
N HIS A 437 -6.38 5.31 8.38
CA HIS A 437 -7.14 6.52 8.69
C HIS A 437 -7.58 6.59 10.15
N PHE A 438 -8.35 5.61 10.61
CA PHE A 438 -8.82 5.62 11.99
C PHE A 438 -7.73 5.37 13.03
N THR A 439 -6.52 4.98 12.60
CA THR A 439 -5.34 4.95 13.47
C THR A 439 -4.56 6.28 13.51
N GLN A 440 -5.00 7.35 12.85
CA GLN A 440 -4.37 8.66 13.05
C GLN A 440 -4.58 9.18 14.47
N ALA A 441 -3.55 9.81 15.05
CA ALA A 441 -3.57 10.26 16.44
C ALA A 441 -4.74 11.21 16.74
N ALA A 442 -5.02 12.14 15.82
CA ALA A 442 -6.12 13.10 15.95
C ALA A 442 -7.51 12.44 16.02
N LEU A 443 -7.72 11.34 15.28
CA LEU A 443 -8.98 10.60 15.32
C LEU A 443 -9.07 9.70 16.55
N ARG A 444 -7.97 9.08 16.96
CA ARG A 444 -7.91 8.25 18.17
C ARG A 444 -8.27 9.02 19.44
N SER A 445 -7.88 10.29 19.52
CA SER A 445 -8.11 11.13 20.70
C SER A 445 -9.44 11.87 20.70
N SER A 446 -10.19 11.90 19.58
CA SER A 446 -11.40 12.72 19.44
C SER A 446 -12.65 11.91 19.04
N PRO A 447 -13.53 11.59 20.01
CA PRO A 447 -14.81 10.96 19.73
C PRO A 447 -15.73 11.80 18.83
N ALA A 448 -15.59 13.13 18.85
CA ALA A 448 -16.37 14.03 17.98
C ALA A 448 -16.02 13.87 16.50
N LEU A 449 -14.72 13.76 16.17
CA LEU A 449 -14.28 13.54 14.78
C LEU A 449 -14.68 12.15 14.27
N LEU A 450 -14.68 11.15 15.14
CA LEU A 450 -15.15 9.81 14.76
C LEU A 450 -16.67 9.76 14.51
N ARG A 451 -17.46 10.51 15.29
CA ARG A 451 -18.90 10.73 15.06
C ARG A 451 -19.20 11.50 13.77
N LEU A 452 -18.20 12.16 13.18
CA LEU A 452 -18.28 12.79 11.87
C LEU A 452 -17.89 11.82 10.75
N HIS A 453 -16.73 11.16 10.85
CA HIS A 453 -16.13 10.42 9.73
C HIS A 453 -16.60 8.97 9.55
N LEU A 454 -16.99 8.28 10.62
CA LEU A 454 -17.41 6.87 10.58
C LEU A 454 -18.82 6.64 9.99
N PRO A 455 -19.85 7.48 10.26
CA PRO A 455 -21.23 7.21 9.85
C PRO A 455 -21.44 6.89 8.37
N PRO A 456 -20.83 7.61 7.40
CA PRO A 456 -20.98 7.30 5.98
C PRO A 456 -20.51 5.88 5.57
N LEU A 457 -19.69 5.25 6.41
CA LEU A 457 -19.05 3.95 6.15
C LEU A 457 -19.77 2.78 6.84
N LEU A 458 -20.56 3.03 7.89
CA LEU A 458 -21.20 1.97 8.69
C LEU A 458 -22.09 1.07 7.83
N GLY A 459 -22.91 1.66 6.96
CA GLY A 459 -23.74 0.90 6.01
C GLY A 459 -22.92 -0.03 5.11
N PRO A 460 -22.01 0.51 4.27
CA PRO A 460 -21.16 -0.29 3.38
C PRO A 460 -20.34 -1.38 4.09
N LEU A 461 -19.85 -1.10 5.32
CA LEU A 461 -19.12 -2.10 6.12
C LEU A 461 -20.04 -3.25 6.55
N VAL A 462 -21.27 -2.95 6.97
CA VAL A 462 -22.29 -3.97 7.27
C VAL A 462 -22.66 -4.78 6.03
N GLU A 463 -22.80 -4.15 4.84
CA GLU A 463 -23.03 -4.88 3.59
C GLU A 463 -21.92 -5.89 3.30
N CYS A 464 -20.65 -5.50 3.49
CA CYS A 464 -19.51 -6.39 3.32
C CYS A 464 -19.56 -7.60 4.27
N LEU A 465 -19.94 -7.39 5.53
CA LEU A 465 -20.06 -8.46 6.54
C LEU A 465 -21.26 -9.39 6.28
N CYS A 466 -22.34 -8.88 5.69
CA CYS A 466 -23.51 -9.68 5.33
C CYS A 466 -23.24 -10.68 4.18
N LEU A 467 -22.18 -10.48 3.40
CA LEU A 467 -21.80 -11.43 2.34
C LEU A 467 -21.40 -12.82 2.86
N GLY A 468 -21.18 -12.96 4.17
CA GLY A 468 -20.91 -14.25 4.82
C GLY A 468 -21.97 -15.33 4.59
N GLU A 469 -23.19 -14.95 4.16
CA GLU A 469 -24.26 -15.89 3.76
C GLU A 469 -23.92 -16.70 2.49
N SER A 470 -22.93 -16.26 1.71
CA SER A 470 -22.46 -16.92 0.49
C SER A 470 -21.10 -17.63 0.64
N CYS A 471 -20.57 -17.68 1.87
CA CYS A 471 -19.25 -18.21 2.21
C CYS A 471 -19.23 -19.75 2.41
N ASP A 472 -19.60 -20.54 1.39
CA ASP A 472 -19.43 -22.01 1.36
C ASP A 472 -18.03 -22.45 0.92
N ALA A 473 -17.71 -23.75 0.97
CA ALA A 473 -16.44 -24.30 0.46
C ALA A 473 -16.16 -23.98 -1.04
N SER A 474 -17.20 -23.60 -1.80
CA SER A 474 -17.15 -23.17 -3.20
C SER A 474 -17.07 -21.65 -3.40
N SER A 475 -16.92 -20.87 -2.31
CA SER A 475 -16.92 -19.41 -2.37
C SER A 475 -15.79 -18.85 -3.22
N PRO A 476 -16.02 -17.75 -3.95
CA PRO A 476 -14.93 -17.06 -4.60
C PRO A 476 -13.97 -16.55 -3.51
N LEU A 477 -12.72 -16.99 -3.54
CA LEU A 477 -11.69 -16.63 -2.54
C LEU A 477 -11.47 -15.10 -2.37
N GLN A 478 -11.97 -14.31 -3.32
CA GLN A 478 -12.06 -12.86 -3.28
C GLN A 478 -12.96 -12.38 -2.13
N LEU A 479 -14.08 -13.07 -1.87
CA LEU A 479 -15.00 -12.79 -0.77
C LEU A 479 -14.34 -13.01 0.60
N ALA A 480 -13.63 -14.14 0.75
CA ALA A 480 -12.87 -14.44 1.96
C ALA A 480 -11.79 -13.36 2.23
N THR A 481 -11.17 -12.86 1.16
CA THR A 481 -10.16 -11.80 1.26
C THR A 481 -10.77 -10.46 1.71
N LEU A 482 -11.95 -10.09 1.18
CA LEU A 482 -12.68 -8.89 1.59
C LEU A 482 -13.06 -8.96 3.09
N LEU A 483 -13.68 -10.07 3.51
CA LEU A 483 -14.09 -10.28 4.91
C LEU A 483 -12.91 -10.28 5.87
N LYS A 484 -11.77 -10.89 5.49
CA LYS A 484 -10.54 -10.89 6.28
C LYS A 484 -10.09 -9.46 6.60
N HIS A 485 -10.14 -8.56 5.61
CA HIS A 485 -9.73 -7.17 5.78
C HIS A 485 -10.78 -6.36 6.55
N SER A 486 -12.08 -6.69 6.42
CA SER A 486 -13.14 -6.11 7.26
C SER A 486 -12.95 -6.45 8.74
N PHE A 487 -12.66 -7.72 9.07
CA PHE A 487 -12.30 -8.11 10.45
C PHE A 487 -10.99 -7.46 10.92
N GLY A 488 -10.00 -7.33 10.03
CA GLY A 488 -8.75 -6.62 10.33
C GLY A 488 -8.95 -5.14 10.68
N LEU A 489 -9.86 -4.45 9.97
CA LEU A 489 -10.26 -3.07 10.29
C LEU A 489 -10.90 -3.00 11.68
N LEU A 490 -11.91 -3.83 11.96
CA LEU A 490 -12.60 -3.85 13.25
C LEU A 490 -11.65 -4.19 14.41
N CYS A 491 -10.77 -5.18 14.21
CA CYS A 491 -9.73 -5.51 15.17
C CYS A 491 -8.82 -4.31 15.46
N GLY A 492 -8.44 -3.55 14.42
CA GLY A 492 -7.64 -2.34 14.57
C GLY A 492 -8.37 -1.25 15.36
N LEU A 493 -9.66 -1.04 15.07
CA LEU A 493 -10.53 -0.09 15.78
C LEU A 493 -10.69 -0.46 17.25
N ALA A 494 -10.97 -1.73 17.57
CA ALA A 494 -11.09 -2.18 18.97
C ALA A 494 -9.82 -1.95 19.79
N ARG A 495 -8.63 -2.18 19.20
CA ARG A 495 -7.35 -1.96 19.88
C ARG A 495 -6.98 -0.50 20.03
N SER A 496 -7.30 0.31 19.03
CA SER A 496 -6.76 1.67 18.89
C SER A 496 -7.72 2.76 19.37
N CYS A 497 -9.03 2.46 19.38
CA CYS A 497 -10.12 3.37 19.67
C CYS A 497 -11.17 2.65 20.53
N GLY A 498 -10.84 2.28 21.77
CA GLY A 498 -11.71 1.46 22.64
C GLY A 498 -13.11 2.05 22.90
N HIS A 499 -13.27 3.38 22.76
CA HIS A 499 -14.56 4.08 22.86
C HIS A 499 -15.50 3.84 21.65
N LEU A 500 -15.00 3.29 20.54
CA LEU A 500 -15.82 2.84 19.39
C LEU A 500 -16.48 1.48 19.62
N VAL A 501 -16.15 0.82 20.72
CA VAL A 501 -16.84 -0.40 21.15
C VAL A 501 -18.04 0.05 22.01
N PRO A 502 -19.27 -0.03 21.48
CA PRO A 502 -20.46 0.42 22.20
C PRO A 502 -20.76 -0.53 23.35
N GLU A 503 -21.66 -0.14 24.24
CA GLU A 503 -22.18 -1.07 25.22
C GLU A 503 -22.90 -2.24 24.54
N TYR A 504 -22.75 -3.43 25.11
CA TYR A 504 -23.42 -4.61 24.58
C TYR A 504 -24.93 -4.51 24.84
N HIS A 505 -25.69 -4.42 23.76
CA HIS A 505 -27.15 -4.50 23.76
C HIS A 505 -27.58 -5.77 23.02
N THR A 506 -28.69 -6.40 23.42
CA THR A 506 -29.17 -7.57 22.68
C THR A 506 -29.67 -7.15 21.29
N ALA A 507 -29.56 -8.04 20.30
CA ALA A 507 -30.05 -7.76 18.95
C ALA A 507 -31.56 -7.44 18.93
N GLU A 508 -32.34 -7.96 19.88
CA GLU A 508 -33.76 -7.60 20.07
C GLU A 508 -33.95 -6.14 20.54
N SER A 509 -33.12 -5.66 21.48
CA SER A 509 -33.16 -4.26 21.92
C SER A 509 -32.75 -3.28 20.82
N LEU A 510 -31.75 -3.62 20.00
CA LEU A 510 -31.39 -2.87 18.79
C LEU A 510 -32.45 -3.01 17.68
N GLY A 511 -33.21 -4.10 17.70
CA GLY A 511 -34.39 -4.36 16.88
C GLY A 511 -35.49 -3.31 17.10
N LYS A 512 -35.67 -2.90 18.36
CA LYS A 512 -36.74 -2.02 18.83
C LYS A 512 -36.37 -0.53 18.84
N SER A 513 -35.10 -0.18 18.64
CA SER A 513 -34.66 1.23 18.62
C SER A 513 -35.26 1.98 17.42
N SER A 514 -35.90 3.12 17.68
CA SER A 514 -36.48 3.98 16.65
C SER A 514 -35.40 4.77 15.92
N PHE A 515 -35.51 4.79 14.61
CA PHE A 515 -34.60 5.43 13.68
C PHE A 515 -35.41 6.52 12.94
N PRO A 516 -35.12 7.83 13.11
CA PRO A 516 -35.85 8.87 12.38
C PRO A 516 -35.64 8.71 10.88
N CYS A 517 -36.61 9.09 10.05
CA CYS A 517 -36.53 8.84 8.60
C CYS A 517 -35.68 9.89 7.83
N ASP A 518 -35.34 11.01 8.47
CA ASP A 518 -34.92 12.24 7.80
C ASP A 518 -33.51 12.72 8.18
N MET A 519 -32.49 11.88 8.00
CA MET A 519 -31.10 12.34 8.03
C MET A 519 -30.41 11.91 6.75
N ASN A 520 -29.91 12.87 5.98
CA ASN A 520 -28.87 12.64 4.99
C ASN A 520 -27.54 13.09 5.62
N ALA A 521 -26.88 12.19 6.37
CA ALA A 521 -25.57 12.47 7.00
C ALA A 521 -24.43 12.81 6.00
N LEU A 522 -24.72 12.76 4.70
CA LEU A 522 -23.78 13.09 3.62
C LEU A 522 -23.83 14.55 3.18
N SER A 523 -24.90 15.27 3.52
CA SER A 523 -25.08 16.68 3.13
C SER A 523 -24.81 17.67 4.27
N SER A 524 -24.69 17.20 5.52
CA SER A 524 -24.25 18.03 6.64
C SER A 524 -22.94 17.53 7.23
N PRO A 525 -21.93 18.40 7.43
CA PRO A 525 -20.69 18.09 8.16
C PRO A 525 -20.88 18.06 9.70
N ASP A 526 -22.11 17.96 10.19
CA ASP A 526 -22.39 17.92 11.63
C ASP A 526 -22.17 16.51 12.20
N SER A 527 -21.62 16.45 13.42
CA SER A 527 -21.44 15.19 14.15
C SER A 527 -22.80 14.55 14.46
N MET A 528 -22.93 13.25 14.25
CA MET A 528 -24.14 12.52 14.64
C MET A 528 -24.32 12.51 16.17
N GLU A 529 -25.57 12.61 16.62
CA GLU A 529 -25.94 12.45 18.03
C GLU A 529 -25.40 11.14 18.61
N GLU A 530 -24.94 11.19 19.86
CA GLU A 530 -24.23 10.10 20.52
C GLU A 530 -25.05 8.80 20.59
N GLY A 531 -26.31 8.85 21.04
CA GLY A 531 -27.16 7.66 21.13
C GLY A 531 -27.44 7.01 19.77
N LYS A 532 -27.55 7.81 18.70
CA LYS A 532 -27.72 7.30 17.32
C LYS A 532 -26.44 6.64 16.82
N HIS A 533 -25.29 7.25 17.12
CA HIS A 533 -23.97 6.72 16.78
C HIS A 533 -23.69 5.39 17.50
N GLU A 534 -23.95 5.31 18.80
CA GLU A 534 -23.79 4.09 19.59
C GLU A 534 -24.69 2.95 19.08
N CYS A 535 -25.94 3.24 18.70
CA CYS A 535 -26.83 2.25 18.10
C CYS A 535 -26.30 1.71 16.76
N CYS A 536 -25.83 2.59 15.86
CA CYS A 536 -25.27 2.17 14.58
C CYS A 536 -23.96 1.36 14.75
N LEU A 537 -23.13 1.73 15.72
CA LEU A 537 -21.96 0.93 16.11
C LEU A 537 -22.40 -0.45 16.64
N GLY A 538 -23.44 -0.51 17.47
CA GLY A 538 -24.00 -1.77 17.97
C GLY A 538 -24.40 -2.70 16.84
N ILE A 539 -25.06 -2.18 15.80
CA ILE A 539 -25.43 -2.94 14.59
C ILE A 539 -24.19 -3.47 13.86
N LEU A 540 -23.14 -2.65 13.70
CA LEU A 540 -21.90 -3.06 13.04
C LEU A 540 -21.21 -4.22 13.78
N TRP A 541 -21.05 -4.08 15.10
CA TRP A 541 -20.38 -5.10 15.93
C TRP A 541 -21.18 -6.41 16.01
N HIS A 542 -22.52 -6.34 16.12
CA HIS A 542 -23.37 -7.52 16.01
C HIS A 542 -23.24 -8.20 14.66
N SER A 543 -23.27 -7.43 13.57
CA SER A 543 -23.13 -7.98 12.20
C SER A 543 -21.78 -8.69 12.03
N ALA A 544 -20.71 -8.15 12.63
CA ALA A 544 -19.38 -8.75 12.60
C ALA A 544 -19.33 -10.08 13.39
N LEU A 545 -19.89 -10.12 14.60
CA LEU A 545 -19.94 -11.35 15.40
C LEU A 545 -20.83 -12.42 14.77
N GLN A 546 -21.98 -12.03 14.20
CA GLN A 546 -22.85 -12.93 13.45
C GLN A 546 -22.12 -13.51 12.22
N CYS A 547 -21.41 -12.67 11.47
CA CYS A 547 -20.58 -13.11 10.34
C CYS A 547 -19.50 -14.11 10.80
N PHE A 548 -18.79 -13.79 11.89
CA PHE A 548 -17.75 -14.67 12.43
C PHE A 548 -18.31 -16.04 12.87
N LEU A 549 -19.41 -16.06 13.63
CA LEU A 549 -20.07 -17.31 14.06
C LEU A 549 -20.53 -18.16 12.87
N ARG A 550 -21.08 -17.53 11.82
CA ARG A 550 -21.46 -18.22 10.58
C ARG A 550 -20.26 -18.84 9.88
N LEU A 551 -19.14 -18.13 9.82
CA LEU A 551 -17.90 -18.65 9.21
C LEU A 551 -17.32 -19.84 9.99
N VAL A 552 -17.38 -19.80 11.32
CA VAL A 552 -17.00 -20.93 12.18
C VAL A 552 -17.93 -22.12 11.96
N ALA A 553 -19.25 -21.90 11.89
CA ALA A 553 -20.21 -22.96 11.59
C ALA A 553 -19.94 -23.62 10.23
N ASN A 554 -19.69 -22.82 9.18
CA ASN A 554 -19.34 -23.32 7.85
C ASN A 554 -18.01 -24.08 7.85
N ALA A 555 -17.00 -23.61 8.59
CA ALA A 555 -15.70 -24.27 8.70
C ALA A 555 -15.76 -25.63 9.41
N LEU A 556 -16.72 -25.83 10.30
CA LEU A 556 -16.92 -27.07 11.04
C LEU A 556 -17.68 -28.14 10.23
N ASN A 557 -18.23 -27.78 9.06
CA ASN A 557 -18.90 -28.68 8.11
C ASN A 557 -19.88 -29.65 8.81
N ALA A 558 -20.54 -29.18 9.87
CA ALA A 558 -21.60 -29.92 10.51
C ALA A 558 -22.69 -30.15 9.46
N ASN A 559 -23.33 -31.32 9.42
CA ASN A 559 -24.45 -31.62 8.52
C ASN A 559 -25.71 -30.73 8.74
N LEU A 560 -25.54 -29.52 9.29
CA LEU A 560 -26.53 -28.47 9.50
C LEU A 560 -26.54 -27.60 8.23
N ARG A 561 -27.49 -27.89 7.33
CA ARG A 561 -27.61 -27.23 6.02
C ARG A 561 -28.21 -25.82 6.11
N THR A 562 -28.77 -25.42 7.25
CA THR A 562 -29.42 -24.11 7.43
C THR A 562 -29.14 -23.49 8.80
N ILE A 563 -29.16 -22.16 8.85
CA ILE A 563 -29.09 -21.36 10.09
C ILE A 563 -30.21 -21.77 11.07
N ASP A 564 -31.36 -22.19 10.56
CA ASP A 564 -32.50 -22.67 11.36
C ASP A 564 -32.19 -23.98 12.09
N GLN A 565 -31.37 -24.86 11.52
CA GLN A 565 -30.93 -26.10 12.19
C GLN A 565 -29.89 -25.82 13.29
N VAL A 566 -29.00 -24.84 13.07
CA VAL A 566 -28.07 -24.35 14.11
C VAL A 566 -28.85 -23.68 15.25
N ASN A 567 -29.89 -22.92 14.92
CA ASN A 567 -30.76 -22.25 15.89
C ASN A 567 -31.62 -23.26 16.67
N ALA A 568 -32.21 -24.25 16.00
CA ALA A 568 -33.06 -25.28 16.62
C ALA A 568 -32.25 -26.19 17.57
N ALA A 569 -31.05 -26.63 17.17
CA ALA A 569 -30.17 -27.43 18.02
C ALA A 569 -29.67 -26.69 19.28
N SER A 570 -29.83 -25.38 19.33
CA SER A 570 -29.41 -24.56 20.47
C SER A 570 -30.55 -23.92 21.26
N GLN A 571 -31.79 -23.97 20.77
CA GLN A 571 -32.95 -23.56 21.57
C GLN A 571 -33.09 -24.45 22.82
N GLU A 572 -32.63 -25.70 22.79
CA GLU A 572 -32.58 -26.58 23.97
C GLU A 572 -31.69 -26.05 25.13
N GLN A 573 -30.82 -25.06 24.88
CA GLN A 573 -29.91 -24.52 25.91
C GLN A 573 -30.02 -23.00 26.10
N GLY A 574 -30.96 -22.31 25.46
CA GLY A 574 -31.27 -20.89 25.77
C GLY A 574 -30.19 -19.84 25.47
N HIS A 575 -29.05 -20.19 24.87
CA HIS A 575 -27.89 -19.29 24.75
C HIS A 575 -27.61 -18.73 23.34
N ILE A 576 -28.32 -19.16 22.29
CA ILE A 576 -28.16 -18.66 20.91
C ILE A 576 -29.21 -17.58 20.59
N ALA A 577 -29.23 -16.50 21.37
CA ALA A 577 -29.97 -15.28 21.02
C ALA A 577 -29.24 -14.46 19.94
N VAL A 578 -27.93 -14.68 19.75
CA VAL A 578 -27.07 -13.88 18.86
C VAL A 578 -27.23 -14.26 17.38
N LEU A 579 -27.55 -15.52 17.05
CA LEU A 579 -27.81 -15.96 15.66
C LEU A 579 -29.26 -15.81 15.22
N THR A 580 -30.21 -15.73 16.17
CA THR A 580 -31.66 -15.79 15.93
C THR A 580 -32.27 -14.43 15.60
N ALA A 581 -31.73 -13.34 16.15
CA ALA A 581 -32.15 -12.00 15.78
C ALA A 581 -31.30 -11.52 14.59
N ASN A 582 -31.72 -11.89 13.38
CA ASN A 582 -31.39 -11.09 12.21
C ASN A 582 -31.75 -9.65 12.57
N ILE A 583 -30.76 -8.75 12.68
CA ILE A 583 -31.04 -7.32 12.64
C ILE A 583 -31.90 -7.17 11.38
N SER A 584 -33.19 -6.88 11.58
CA SER A 584 -34.20 -7.14 10.56
C SER A 584 -33.77 -6.50 9.25
N ALA A 585 -34.07 -7.11 8.11
CA ALA A 585 -33.82 -6.48 6.81
C ALA A 585 -34.39 -5.05 6.76
N THR A 586 -35.43 -4.79 7.57
CA THR A 586 -36.03 -3.51 7.90
C THR A 586 -35.12 -2.55 8.69
N ASN A 587 -34.41 -2.97 9.74
CA ASN A 587 -33.47 -2.11 10.49
C ASN A 587 -32.17 -1.86 9.73
N ARG A 588 -31.69 -2.87 9.00
CA ARG A 588 -30.64 -2.69 7.98
C ARG A 588 -31.09 -1.65 6.97
N GLY A 589 -32.26 -1.84 6.34
CA GLY A 589 -32.86 -0.91 5.39
C GLY A 589 -33.09 0.50 5.92
N ARG A 590 -33.43 0.66 7.21
CA ARG A 590 -33.58 1.96 7.88
C ARG A 590 -32.23 2.64 8.11
N MET A 591 -31.22 1.92 8.61
CA MET A 591 -29.85 2.43 8.73
C MET A 591 -29.28 2.83 7.36
N PHE A 592 -29.61 2.10 6.29
CA PHE A 592 -29.23 2.44 4.92
C PHE A 592 -29.94 3.68 4.36
N ARG A 593 -31.19 3.94 4.77
CA ARG A 593 -31.90 5.18 4.43
C ARG A 593 -31.35 6.39 5.21
N LEU A 594 -31.06 6.20 6.50
CA LEU A 594 -30.57 7.21 7.46
C LEU A 594 -29.11 7.65 7.30
N LEU A 595 -28.22 6.73 6.93
CA LEU A 595 -26.82 7.05 6.63
C LEU A 595 -26.66 7.34 5.12
N GLY A 596 -27.80 7.59 4.47
CA GLY A 596 -28.03 7.96 3.08
C GLY A 596 -27.83 6.83 2.09
N ARG A 597 -28.67 6.78 1.04
CA ARG A 597 -28.22 6.76 -0.37
C ARG A 597 -28.48 8.16 -0.92
N PRO A 598 -27.44 8.96 -1.23
CA PRO A 598 -27.53 9.94 -2.28
C PRO A 598 -26.75 9.39 -3.48
N ARG A 599 -27.42 9.26 -4.62
CA ARG A 599 -26.67 9.33 -5.88
C ARG A 599 -25.93 10.67 -5.87
N PRO A 600 -24.64 10.72 -6.22
CA PRO A 600 -23.96 12.00 -6.35
C PRO A 600 -24.74 12.86 -7.36
N LEU A 601 -25.11 14.08 -6.97
CA LEU A 601 -25.71 15.03 -7.90
C LEU A 601 -24.72 15.32 -9.04
N GLY A 602 -25.13 15.03 -10.27
CA GLY A 602 -24.69 15.60 -11.55
C GLY A 602 -23.18 15.74 -11.78
N GLY A 603 -22.51 16.71 -11.14
CA GLY A 603 -21.11 17.05 -11.39
C GLY A 603 -20.11 15.96 -10.98
N VAL A 604 -20.38 15.25 -9.88
CA VAL A 604 -19.55 14.10 -9.47
C VAL A 604 -19.83 12.91 -10.38
N GLU A 605 -21.09 12.64 -10.76
CA GLU A 605 -21.40 11.64 -11.79
C GLU A 605 -20.75 11.98 -13.14
N ALA A 606 -20.65 13.25 -13.53
CA ALA A 606 -19.96 13.69 -14.75
C ALA A 606 -18.45 13.44 -14.69
N LEU A 607 -17.77 13.73 -13.56
CA LEU A 607 -16.34 13.42 -13.38
C LEU A 607 -16.06 11.90 -13.42
N TYR A 608 -16.94 11.10 -12.82
CA TYR A 608 -16.84 9.64 -12.84
C TYR A 608 -17.42 8.98 -14.12
N ALA A 609 -18.27 9.66 -14.89
CA ALA A 609 -18.68 9.22 -16.22
C ALA A 609 -17.60 9.57 -17.25
N GLN A 610 -16.87 10.67 -17.02
CA GLN A 610 -15.63 11.02 -17.71
C GLN A 610 -14.46 10.12 -17.31
N SER A 611 -14.55 9.37 -16.20
CA SER A 611 -13.69 8.20 -15.96
C SER A 611 -14.08 7.03 -16.90
N SER A 612 -14.33 7.35 -18.17
CA SER A 612 -14.37 6.46 -19.32
C SER A 612 -12.96 5.96 -19.69
N ARG A 613 -12.12 5.70 -18.68
CA ARG A 613 -11.14 4.61 -18.73
C ARG A 613 -11.85 3.38 -18.18
N PRO A 614 -12.79 2.80 -18.95
CA PRO A 614 -13.90 2.03 -18.44
C PRO A 614 -13.47 0.57 -18.50
N ALA A 615 -13.11 -0.04 -17.38
CA ALA A 615 -12.80 -1.48 -17.32
C ALA A 615 -11.66 -1.98 -18.25
N SER A 616 -11.11 -1.18 -19.17
CA SER A 616 -10.05 -1.57 -20.10
C SER A 616 -8.67 -1.52 -19.44
N ALA A 617 -8.47 -0.65 -18.44
CA ALA A 617 -7.29 -0.67 -17.59
C ALA A 617 -7.34 -1.84 -16.60
N LEU A 618 -8.48 -2.06 -15.92
CA LEU A 618 -8.65 -3.20 -15.01
C LEU A 618 -8.63 -4.57 -15.74
N SER A 619 -9.13 -4.66 -16.97
CA SER A 619 -9.04 -5.89 -17.77
C SER A 619 -7.68 -6.12 -18.44
N LYS A 620 -6.89 -5.07 -18.69
CA LYS A 620 -5.53 -5.21 -19.24
C LYS A 620 -4.42 -5.33 -18.20
N VAL A 621 -4.64 -4.90 -16.95
CA VAL A 621 -3.59 -4.92 -15.91
C VAL A 621 -3.54 -6.25 -15.15
N ASP A 622 -4.66 -6.99 -15.03
CA ASP A 622 -4.79 -7.98 -13.95
C ASP A 622 -4.87 -9.47 -14.34
N THR A 623 -4.65 -9.85 -15.60
CA THR A 623 -4.50 -11.30 -15.94
C THR A 623 -3.05 -11.79 -15.95
N GLY A 624 -2.05 -10.90 -15.96
CA GLY A 624 -0.67 -11.31 -16.27
C GLY A 624 0.45 -10.79 -15.37
N ARG A 625 0.29 -9.67 -14.65
CA ARG A 625 1.47 -9.05 -14.02
C ARG A 625 1.73 -9.47 -12.57
N TYR A 626 0.72 -9.76 -11.77
CA TYR A 626 0.94 -10.06 -10.35
C TYR A 626 -0.09 -11.02 -9.75
N PRO A 627 0.33 -12.10 -9.05
CA PRO A 627 -0.59 -13.07 -8.48
C PRO A 627 -1.36 -12.47 -7.29
N GLN A 628 -2.69 -12.47 -7.36
CA GLN A 628 -3.54 -12.22 -6.19
C GLN A 628 -3.40 -13.42 -5.24
N GLN A 629 -2.88 -13.20 -4.02
CA GLN A 629 -2.92 -14.23 -2.99
C GLN A 629 -4.30 -14.22 -2.37
N LEU A 630 -5.03 -15.29 -2.65
CA LEU A 630 -6.40 -15.50 -2.26
C LEU A 630 -6.42 -16.12 -0.86
N CYS A 631 -7.16 -15.50 0.07
CA CYS A 631 -7.18 -15.93 1.49
C CYS A 631 -7.88 -17.28 1.65
N SER A 632 -7.37 -18.13 2.52
CA SER A 632 -8.04 -19.38 2.90
C SER A 632 -9.14 -19.12 3.94
N LEU A 633 -10.07 -20.06 4.08
CA LEU A 633 -11.08 -20.04 5.15
C LEU A 633 -10.41 -20.02 6.55
N ALA A 634 -9.27 -20.69 6.71
CA ALA A 634 -8.50 -20.68 7.95
C ALA A 634 -7.97 -19.27 8.29
N ASP A 635 -7.42 -18.54 7.31
CA ASP A 635 -6.95 -17.16 7.52
C ASP A 635 -8.09 -16.22 7.96
N LEU A 636 -9.30 -16.48 7.44
CA LEU A 636 -10.49 -15.70 7.75
C LEU A 636 -10.98 -15.97 9.18
N VAL A 637 -11.03 -17.25 9.59
CA VAL A 637 -11.38 -17.67 10.94
C VAL A 637 -10.39 -17.07 11.95
N SER A 638 -9.08 -17.16 11.67
CA SER A 638 -8.02 -16.54 12.49
C SER A 638 -8.21 -15.03 12.68
N SER A 639 -8.59 -14.31 11.62
CA SER A 639 -8.90 -12.88 11.72
C SER A 639 -10.13 -12.60 12.59
N GLY A 640 -11.14 -13.45 12.54
CA GLY A 640 -12.31 -13.36 13.42
C GLY A 640 -11.96 -13.57 14.89
N PHE A 641 -11.14 -14.57 15.22
CA PHE A 641 -10.62 -14.78 16.58
C PHE A 641 -9.73 -13.63 17.06
N ALA A 642 -8.91 -13.06 16.17
CA ALA A 642 -8.10 -11.88 16.50
C ALA A 642 -8.96 -10.66 16.85
N MET A 643 -10.07 -10.45 16.12
CA MET A 643 -11.07 -9.42 16.44
C MET A 643 -11.73 -9.69 17.80
N ALA A 644 -12.19 -10.92 18.06
CA ALA A 644 -12.80 -11.30 19.34
C ALA A 644 -11.84 -11.11 20.53
N SER A 645 -10.55 -11.42 20.33
CA SER A 645 -9.51 -11.21 21.34
C SER A 645 -9.25 -9.71 21.58
N ALA A 646 -9.30 -8.88 20.53
CA ALA A 646 -9.11 -7.44 20.64
C ALA A 646 -10.22 -6.74 21.46
N LEU A 647 -11.46 -7.25 21.40
CA LEU A 647 -12.58 -6.72 22.19
C LEU A 647 -12.33 -6.81 23.70
N GLN A 648 -11.49 -7.74 24.16
CA GLN A 648 -11.18 -7.87 25.58
C GLN A 648 -10.36 -6.69 26.14
N GLY A 649 -9.88 -5.77 25.29
CA GLY A 649 -9.05 -4.63 25.69
C GLY A 649 -9.79 -3.51 26.43
N SER A 650 -11.12 -3.54 26.50
CA SER A 650 -11.95 -2.56 27.23
C SER A 650 -13.09 -3.23 27.98
N ASP A 651 -13.60 -2.59 29.03
CA ASP A 651 -14.72 -3.13 29.84
C ASP A 651 -16.00 -3.31 29.00
N ARG A 652 -16.27 -2.35 28.09
CA ARG A 652 -17.38 -2.43 27.14
C ARG A 652 -17.20 -3.61 26.18
N GLY A 653 -16.01 -3.76 25.60
CA GLY A 653 -15.70 -4.86 24.68
C GLY A 653 -15.62 -6.24 25.32
N LEU A 654 -15.25 -6.31 26.60
CA LEU A 654 -15.26 -7.54 27.38
C LEU A 654 -16.66 -8.17 27.40
N ARG A 655 -17.72 -7.37 27.55
CA ARG A 655 -19.11 -7.85 27.51
C ARG A 655 -19.46 -8.48 26.15
N TRP A 656 -18.95 -7.92 25.05
CA TRP A 656 -19.11 -8.51 23.71
C TRP A 656 -18.38 -9.85 23.58
N ALA A 657 -17.15 -9.94 24.08
CA ALA A 657 -16.37 -11.19 24.06
C ALA A 657 -17.03 -12.28 24.93
N LEU A 658 -17.57 -11.91 26.09
CA LEU A 658 -18.33 -12.83 26.96
C LEU A 658 -19.64 -13.28 26.32
N ALA A 659 -20.36 -12.42 25.61
CA ALA A 659 -21.58 -12.78 24.89
C ALA A 659 -21.32 -13.71 23.69
N LEU A 660 -20.13 -13.66 23.10
CA LEU A 660 -19.72 -14.50 21.97
C LEU A 660 -19.35 -15.93 22.38
N LEU A 661 -18.86 -16.11 23.62
CA LEU A 661 -18.26 -17.37 24.06
C LEU A 661 -19.26 -18.55 24.13
N PRO A 662 -20.48 -18.40 24.70
CA PRO A 662 -21.45 -19.51 24.73
C PRO A 662 -21.88 -19.99 23.33
N PRO A 663 -22.21 -19.12 22.36
CA PRO A 663 -22.46 -19.55 20.98
C PRO A 663 -21.29 -20.29 20.31
N LEU A 664 -20.05 -19.81 20.48
CA LEU A 664 -18.86 -20.52 19.98
C LEU A 664 -18.70 -21.89 20.63
N HIS A 665 -18.88 -21.96 21.94
CA HIS A 665 -18.79 -23.21 22.70
C HIS A 665 -19.81 -24.24 22.19
N SER A 666 -21.07 -23.85 22.00
CA SER A 666 -22.12 -24.71 21.47
C SER A 666 -21.82 -25.21 20.05
N LEU A 667 -21.33 -24.33 19.16
CA LEU A 667 -20.92 -24.74 17.81
C LEU A 667 -19.79 -25.78 17.83
N LEU A 668 -18.82 -25.62 18.73
CA LEU A 668 -17.74 -26.58 18.90
C LEU A 668 -18.18 -27.89 19.54
N ARG A 669 -19.23 -27.88 20.37
CA ARG A 669 -19.81 -29.10 20.93
C ARG A 669 -20.58 -29.90 19.88
N LEU A 670 -21.28 -29.21 18.97
CA LEU A 670 -22.12 -29.81 17.93
C LEU A 670 -21.33 -30.36 16.74
N ALA A 671 -20.05 -29.99 16.59
CA ALA A 671 -19.23 -30.42 15.47
C ALA A 671 -18.71 -31.86 15.63
N GLU A 672 -19.07 -32.75 14.71
CA GLU A 672 -18.58 -34.13 14.65
C GLU A 672 -17.06 -34.21 14.40
N THR A 673 -16.48 -33.25 13.67
CA THR A 673 -15.04 -33.12 13.42
C THR A 673 -14.57 -31.68 13.58
N ARG A 674 -13.45 -31.45 14.28
CA ARG A 674 -12.92 -30.10 14.55
C ARG A 674 -11.48 -29.91 14.03
N PRO A 675 -11.21 -28.84 13.26
CA PRO A 675 -9.83 -28.46 12.90
C PRO A 675 -9.02 -28.07 14.14
N ARG A 676 -7.81 -28.62 14.31
CA ARG A 676 -6.92 -28.31 15.46
C ARG A 676 -6.60 -26.83 15.61
N GLN A 677 -6.53 -26.09 14.51
CA GLN A 677 -6.28 -24.64 14.52
C GLN A 677 -7.40 -23.89 15.23
N LEU A 678 -8.65 -24.29 14.99
CA LEU A 678 -9.84 -23.65 15.56
C LEU A 678 -9.95 -23.94 17.06
N ASP A 679 -9.69 -25.19 17.48
CA ASP A 679 -9.55 -25.55 18.90
C ASP A 679 -8.47 -24.69 19.60
N GLY A 680 -7.31 -24.49 18.95
CA GLY A 680 -6.22 -23.68 19.49
C GLY A 680 -6.60 -22.21 19.69
N GLU A 681 -7.23 -21.59 18.69
CA GLU A 681 -7.67 -20.20 18.75
C GLU A 681 -8.80 -19.98 19.77
N TYR A 682 -9.72 -20.95 19.90
CA TYR A 682 -10.76 -20.92 20.92
C TYR A 682 -10.17 -21.02 22.34
N VAL A 683 -9.21 -21.93 22.57
CA VAL A 683 -8.53 -22.05 23.88
C VAL A 683 -7.78 -20.77 24.24
N LEU A 684 -7.13 -20.11 23.27
CA LEU A 684 -6.48 -18.82 23.51
C LEU A 684 -7.49 -17.73 23.90
N LEU A 685 -8.63 -17.66 23.21
CA LEU A 685 -9.69 -16.71 23.55
C LEU A 685 -10.29 -16.97 24.93
N TRP A 686 -10.60 -18.24 25.23
CA TRP A 686 -11.19 -18.70 26.49
C TRP A 686 -10.25 -18.46 27.67
N SER A 687 -8.99 -18.88 27.56
CA SER A 687 -7.98 -18.73 28.63
C SER A 687 -7.70 -17.26 28.95
N ALA A 688 -7.74 -16.36 27.95
CA ALA A 688 -7.59 -14.93 28.16
C ALA A 688 -8.78 -14.31 28.94
N LEU A 689 -10.00 -14.85 28.78
CA LEU A 689 -11.17 -14.42 29.54
C LEU A 689 -11.18 -14.99 30.96
N ASP A 690 -10.77 -16.25 31.12
CA ASP A 690 -10.68 -16.93 32.41
C ASP A 690 -9.62 -16.26 33.31
N ALA A 691 -8.46 -15.91 32.75
CA ALA A 691 -7.41 -15.16 33.44
C ALA A 691 -7.87 -13.77 33.97
N LYS A 692 -8.96 -13.22 33.45
CA LYS A 692 -9.55 -11.94 33.91
C LYS A 692 -10.59 -12.14 35.03
N GLY A 693 -10.74 -13.34 35.57
CA GLY A 693 -11.70 -13.64 36.64
C GLY A 693 -13.15 -13.71 36.18
N HIS A 694 -13.39 -13.71 34.87
CA HIS A 694 -14.70 -13.87 34.26
C HIS A 694 -14.87 -15.29 33.71
N GLY A 695 -14.53 -16.28 34.54
CA GLY A 695 -14.73 -17.69 34.23
C GLY A 695 -16.18 -17.93 33.82
N SER A 696 -16.39 -18.28 32.55
CA SER A 696 -17.72 -18.36 31.92
C SER A 696 -18.65 -19.43 32.51
N GLY A 697 -18.21 -20.18 33.51
CA GLY A 697 -18.90 -21.37 34.02
C GLY A 697 -19.01 -22.51 32.99
N LEU A 698 -18.39 -22.36 31.82
CA LEU A 698 -18.37 -23.34 30.73
C LEU A 698 -17.05 -24.12 30.78
N ASP A 699 -17.16 -25.44 30.93
CA ASP A 699 -16.02 -26.36 30.75
C ASP A 699 -15.53 -26.32 29.30
N LEU A 700 -14.26 -26.68 29.06
CA LEU A 700 -13.76 -26.81 27.69
C LEU A 700 -14.52 -27.96 26.98
N PRO A 701 -15.01 -27.75 25.74
CA PRO A 701 -15.83 -28.75 25.07
C PRO A 701 -14.97 -29.99 24.78
N ALA A 702 -15.46 -31.16 25.22
CA ALA A 702 -14.80 -32.43 24.99
C ALA A 702 -14.37 -32.56 23.52
N ARG A 703 -13.16 -33.04 23.28
CA ARG A 703 -12.71 -33.31 21.91
C ARG A 703 -13.61 -34.40 21.32
N PRO A 704 -14.13 -34.23 20.09
CA PRO A 704 -14.80 -35.34 19.41
C PRO A 704 -13.82 -36.51 19.38
N VAL A 705 -14.31 -37.68 19.77
CA VAL A 705 -13.55 -38.93 19.73
C VAL A 705 -13.18 -39.13 18.27
N GLU A 706 -11.88 -39.08 17.93
CA GLU A 706 -11.43 -39.48 16.60
C GLU A 706 -11.99 -40.89 16.38
N PRO A 707 -12.75 -41.16 15.28
CA PRO A 707 -13.31 -42.48 15.07
C PRO A 707 -12.16 -43.47 15.18
N ALA A 708 -12.27 -44.36 16.16
CA ALA A 708 -11.32 -45.42 16.34
C ALA A 708 -11.22 -46.13 14.99
N LEU A 709 -10.04 -46.09 14.38
CA LEU A 709 -9.72 -47.00 13.30
C LEU A 709 -10.06 -48.39 13.83
N ALA A 710 -11.16 -48.96 13.33
CA ALA A 710 -11.68 -50.24 13.76
C ALA A 710 -10.55 -51.27 13.66
N GLY A 711 -9.99 -51.62 14.81
CA GLY A 711 -9.13 -52.77 14.97
C GLY A 711 -10.01 -54.00 14.94
N SER A 712 -9.72 -54.88 13.99
CA SER A 712 -10.20 -56.26 13.80
C SER A 712 -10.30 -57.10 15.10
N PRO A 713 -10.84 -58.33 15.04
CA PRO A 713 -12.22 -58.76 14.92
C PRO A 713 -12.78 -59.27 16.27
N VAL A 714 -14.10 -59.44 16.32
CA VAL A 714 -14.91 -59.93 17.45
C VAL A 714 -14.55 -61.38 17.85
N PRO A 715 -14.57 -61.75 19.16
CA PRO A 715 -14.97 -63.09 19.57
C PRO A 715 -16.46 -63.11 19.92
N ILE A 716 -17.15 -64.04 19.26
CA ILE A 716 -18.58 -64.35 19.37
C ILE A 716 -18.92 -64.74 20.81
N GLN A 717 -19.99 -64.17 21.38
CA GLN A 717 -20.82 -64.85 22.38
C GLN A 717 -22.31 -64.60 22.07
N LEU A 718 -23.05 -65.71 22.14
CA LEU A 718 -24.43 -65.93 21.76
C LEU A 718 -25.44 -65.36 22.78
N GLY A 719 -26.66 -65.14 22.27
CA GLY A 719 -27.93 -65.07 23.01
C GLY A 719 -28.42 -63.65 23.31
N GLU A 720 -29.67 -63.27 23.13
CA GLU A 720 -30.87 -63.84 22.50
C GLU A 720 -31.90 -62.68 22.49
N GLU A 721 -32.79 -62.66 21.48
CA GLU A 721 -34.11 -61.98 21.44
C GLU A 721 -34.19 -60.44 21.59
N GLY A 722 -34.84 -59.65 20.73
CA GLY A 722 -35.71 -59.88 19.58
C GLY A 722 -36.22 -58.52 19.06
N GLY A 723 -36.90 -58.52 17.90
CA GLY A 723 -37.79 -57.42 17.50
C GLY A 723 -37.43 -56.64 16.23
N THR A 724 -37.49 -57.34 15.10
CA THR A 724 -37.65 -56.83 13.72
C THR A 724 -38.79 -55.80 13.54
N GLN A 725 -38.54 -54.74 12.77
CA GLN A 725 -39.40 -54.34 11.65
C GLN A 725 -38.54 -53.81 10.47
N ALA A 726 -38.68 -54.49 9.33
CA ALA A 726 -38.14 -54.17 8.02
C ALA A 726 -39.34 -54.00 7.06
N TYR A 727 -39.44 -52.94 6.26
CA TYR A 727 -39.13 -52.82 4.81
C TYR A 727 -40.05 -51.68 4.24
N PRO A 728 -39.93 -51.16 2.99
CA PRO A 728 -39.10 -51.65 1.88
C PRO A 728 -38.23 -50.61 1.13
N ASN A 729 -37.27 -51.16 0.39
CA ASN A 729 -36.59 -50.58 -0.76
C ASN A 729 -37.58 -50.09 -1.83
N THR A 730 -37.33 -48.91 -2.38
CA THR A 730 -37.36 -48.68 -3.84
C THR A 730 -36.15 -47.84 -4.23
N GLN A 731 -35.25 -48.46 -4.99
CA GLN A 731 -34.27 -47.77 -5.80
C GLN A 731 -34.99 -47.05 -6.93
N ASP A 732 -34.68 -45.77 -7.13
CA ASP A 732 -34.63 -45.22 -8.48
C ASP A 732 -33.33 -44.44 -8.65
N THR A 733 -32.46 -45.04 -9.44
CA THR A 733 -31.18 -44.56 -9.91
C THR A 733 -31.35 -43.28 -10.74
N VAL A 734 -30.95 -42.13 -10.19
CA VAL A 734 -30.54 -40.99 -11.02
C VAL A 734 -29.02 -41.04 -11.20
N ARG A 735 -28.66 -41.44 -12.42
CA ARG A 735 -27.29 -41.44 -12.97
C ARG A 735 -26.67 -40.05 -12.84
N TYR A 736 -25.55 -39.94 -12.13
CA TYR A 736 -24.61 -38.84 -12.37
C TYR A 736 -23.73 -39.21 -13.56
N PRO A 737 -23.53 -38.30 -14.54
CA PRO A 737 -22.63 -38.54 -15.65
C PRO A 737 -21.20 -38.67 -15.12
N SER A 738 -20.61 -39.82 -15.39
CA SER A 738 -19.18 -40.00 -15.54
C SER A 738 -18.65 -38.93 -16.50
N GLN A 739 -17.95 -37.92 -15.97
CA GLN A 739 -17.12 -37.08 -16.82
C GLN A 739 -15.88 -37.88 -17.25
N PRO A 740 -15.51 -37.82 -18.54
CA PRO A 740 -14.41 -38.61 -19.06
C PRO A 740 -13.08 -38.15 -18.50
N GLU A 741 -12.25 -39.12 -18.14
CA GLU A 741 -10.81 -38.97 -18.13
C GLU A 741 -10.37 -38.44 -19.50
N SER A 742 -9.91 -37.20 -19.55
CA SER A 742 -9.23 -36.67 -20.73
C SER A 742 -7.95 -37.47 -20.95
N GLN A 743 -7.99 -38.38 -21.93
CA GLN A 743 -6.82 -38.66 -22.75
C GLN A 743 -6.42 -37.35 -23.45
N ALA A 744 -5.35 -36.74 -22.97
CA ALA A 744 -4.56 -35.83 -23.78
C ALA A 744 -3.76 -36.66 -24.79
N THR A 745 -4.29 -36.82 -26.00
CA THR A 745 -3.45 -37.03 -27.19
C THR A 745 -3.03 -35.67 -27.73
N GLY A 746 -1.73 -35.37 -27.58
CA GLY A 746 -0.91 -34.61 -28.54
C GLY A 746 -1.26 -33.14 -28.79
N GLY A 747 -0.59 -32.24 -28.06
CA GLY A 747 -0.55 -30.81 -28.37
C GLY A 747 0.52 -30.10 -27.54
N SER A 748 1.72 -29.98 -28.11
CA SER A 748 2.95 -29.44 -27.51
C SER A 748 2.75 -28.07 -26.84
N GLY A 749 3.15 -27.94 -25.56
CA GLY A 749 3.47 -26.64 -24.95
C GLY A 749 3.13 -26.49 -23.45
N ALA A 750 4.16 -26.20 -22.64
CA ALA A 750 4.13 -25.51 -21.33
C ALA A 750 3.79 -26.29 -20.02
N GLY A 751 4.81 -26.40 -19.15
CA GLY A 751 4.79 -25.80 -17.81
C GLY A 751 4.11 -26.53 -16.64
N THR A 752 4.58 -27.71 -16.24
CA THR A 752 4.10 -28.41 -15.04
C THR A 752 4.66 -27.81 -13.74
N GLY A 753 3.87 -26.99 -13.05
CA GLY A 753 4.09 -26.67 -11.62
C GLY A 753 3.59 -27.82 -10.74
N GLN A 754 4.45 -28.80 -10.44
CA GLN A 754 4.10 -29.83 -9.46
C GLN A 754 4.14 -29.24 -8.02
N PRO A 755 3.16 -29.57 -7.16
CA PRO A 755 3.16 -29.17 -5.75
C PRO A 755 4.40 -29.74 -5.05
N LYS A 756 5.13 -28.88 -4.34
CA LYS A 756 6.36 -29.22 -3.63
C LYS A 756 6.06 -30.30 -2.58
N PRO A 757 6.71 -31.49 -2.61
CA PRO A 757 6.35 -32.58 -1.71
C PRO A 757 6.62 -32.21 -0.24
N ARG A 758 5.59 -32.30 0.62
CA ARG A 758 5.67 -32.07 2.08
C ARG A 758 6.22 -33.33 2.77
N ILE A 759 6.84 -33.15 3.96
CA ILE A 759 7.24 -34.28 4.82
C ILE A 759 6.00 -34.81 5.52
N VAL A 760 5.74 -36.11 5.41
CA VAL A 760 4.51 -36.78 5.88
C VAL A 760 4.88 -37.80 6.97
N SER A 761 4.11 -37.85 8.06
CA SER A 761 4.27 -38.79 9.17
C SER A 761 3.71 -40.18 8.82
N THR A 762 4.11 -41.24 9.52
CA THR A 762 3.57 -42.60 9.27
C THR A 762 2.05 -42.70 9.39
N ARG A 763 1.43 -41.93 10.30
CA ARG A 763 -0.02 -41.87 10.50
C ARG A 763 -0.76 -41.28 9.30
N ASP A 764 -0.17 -40.27 8.65
CA ASP A 764 -0.83 -39.49 7.60
C ASP A 764 -0.63 -40.09 6.20
N LEU A 765 0.26 -41.07 6.04
CA LEU A 765 0.54 -41.68 4.73
C LEU A 765 -0.70 -42.27 4.04
N GLY A 766 -1.70 -42.73 4.82
CA GLY A 766 -2.95 -43.27 4.27
C GLY A 766 -3.74 -42.28 3.41
N GLY A 767 -3.67 -40.98 3.71
CA GLY A 767 -4.31 -39.91 2.94
C GLY A 767 -3.56 -39.49 1.68
N HIS A 768 -2.36 -40.04 1.45
CA HIS A 768 -1.48 -39.67 0.34
C HIS A 768 -1.26 -40.79 -0.68
N VAL A 769 -2.04 -41.88 -0.62
CA VAL A 769 -1.96 -43.01 -1.56
C VAL A 769 -2.09 -42.51 -3.01
N GLY A 770 -1.14 -42.89 -3.86
CA GLY A 770 -1.04 -42.46 -5.26
C GLY A 770 -0.13 -41.26 -5.49
N GLY A 771 0.11 -40.42 -4.46
CA GLY A 771 0.92 -39.21 -4.51
C GLY A 771 2.41 -39.41 -4.16
N VAL A 772 3.22 -38.37 -4.40
CA VAL A 772 4.66 -38.33 -4.09
C VAL A 772 4.89 -37.47 -2.84
N VAL A 773 5.61 -38.02 -1.86
CA VAL A 773 5.82 -37.43 -0.54
C VAL A 773 7.29 -37.42 -0.13
N ASN A 774 7.62 -36.59 0.86
CA ASN A 774 8.87 -36.74 1.60
C ASN A 774 8.56 -37.44 2.94
N PHE A 775 9.52 -38.17 3.49
CA PHE A 775 9.37 -38.90 4.76
C PHE A 775 10.59 -38.64 5.65
N PHE A 776 10.40 -38.53 6.97
CA PHE A 776 11.45 -38.34 7.96
C PHE A 776 11.29 -39.35 9.10
N GLY A 777 12.32 -40.16 9.35
CA GLY A 777 12.30 -41.18 10.39
C GLY A 777 13.68 -41.78 10.62
N TYR A 778 13.75 -42.86 11.40
CA TYR A 778 14.97 -43.65 11.58
C TYR A 778 14.82 -45.03 10.91
N VAL A 779 15.95 -45.62 10.53
CA VAL A 779 15.99 -46.96 9.93
C VAL A 779 15.88 -48.00 11.05
N ARG A 780 14.79 -48.77 11.03
CA ARG A 780 14.52 -49.83 12.02
C ARG A 780 15.09 -51.18 11.59
N SER A 781 14.95 -51.51 10.31
CA SER A 781 15.52 -52.73 9.72
C SER A 781 15.63 -52.58 8.21
N ARG A 782 16.45 -53.43 7.59
CA ARG A 782 16.63 -53.46 6.13
C ARG A 782 16.77 -54.90 5.67
N ASP A 783 16.22 -55.19 4.50
CA ASP A 783 16.28 -56.49 3.84
C ASP A 783 16.71 -56.32 2.36
N PRO A 784 17.89 -56.83 1.95
CA PRO A 784 18.89 -57.57 2.75
C PRO A 784 19.68 -56.65 3.69
N GLU A 785 20.29 -57.20 4.74
CA GLU A 785 21.02 -56.41 5.75
C GLU A 785 22.19 -55.59 5.17
N ARG A 786 22.86 -56.10 4.12
CA ARG A 786 23.90 -55.39 3.35
C ARG A 786 23.69 -55.58 1.85
N GLY A 787 24.08 -54.59 1.05
CA GLY A 787 23.94 -54.64 -0.42
C GLY A 787 22.50 -54.68 -0.94
N THR A 788 22.32 -55.19 -2.16
CA THR A 788 21.00 -55.43 -2.78
C THR A 788 20.80 -56.92 -3.01
N LYS A 789 19.54 -57.37 -3.08
CA LYS A 789 19.20 -58.76 -3.47
C LYS A 789 18.37 -58.76 -4.75
N ALA A 790 18.30 -59.90 -5.43
CA ALA A 790 17.32 -60.10 -6.49
C ALA A 790 15.94 -60.38 -5.88
N PHE A 791 14.88 -59.76 -6.41
CA PHE A 791 13.50 -60.03 -6.00
C PHE A 791 12.57 -60.01 -7.22
N LYS A 792 11.96 -61.16 -7.54
CA LYS A 792 11.19 -61.38 -8.77
C LYS A 792 12.01 -61.02 -10.02
N SER A 793 11.49 -60.20 -10.92
CA SER A 793 12.16 -59.76 -12.17
C SER A 793 13.18 -58.63 -11.97
N GLN A 794 13.36 -58.12 -10.74
CA GLN A 794 14.28 -57.02 -10.45
C GLN A 794 15.61 -57.55 -9.92
N LYS A 795 16.73 -57.23 -10.61
CA LYS A 795 18.08 -57.66 -10.22
C LYS A 795 18.57 -56.99 -8.93
N ASP A 796 18.18 -55.74 -8.69
CA ASP A 796 18.59 -54.95 -7.52
C ASP A 796 17.36 -54.50 -6.73
N PHE A 797 17.17 -55.05 -5.53
CA PHE A 797 16.07 -54.76 -4.63
C PHE A 797 16.58 -54.52 -3.20
N SER A 798 16.00 -53.53 -2.53
CA SER A 798 16.21 -53.25 -1.11
C SER A 798 14.91 -52.78 -0.48
N CYS A 799 14.54 -53.38 0.66
CA CYS A 799 13.40 -52.97 1.47
C CYS A 799 13.89 -52.40 2.79
N VAL A 800 13.64 -51.11 3.03
CA VAL A 800 14.05 -50.41 4.26
C VAL A 800 12.81 -50.16 5.10
N THR A 801 12.74 -50.75 6.30
CA THR A 801 11.71 -50.43 7.28
C THR A 801 12.16 -49.20 8.07
N MET A 802 11.42 -48.11 7.92
CA MET A 802 11.66 -46.85 8.61
C MET A 802 10.57 -46.61 9.64
N ALA A 803 10.90 -45.92 10.73
CA ALA A 803 9.96 -45.59 11.77
C ALA A 803 10.08 -44.13 12.21
N ASP A 804 8.99 -43.56 12.69
CA ASP A 804 8.94 -42.28 13.36
C ASP A 804 8.30 -42.45 14.75
N ARG A 805 7.88 -41.36 15.39
CA ARG A 805 7.21 -41.41 16.70
C ARG A 805 5.83 -42.08 16.66
N GLN A 806 5.24 -42.23 15.48
CA GLN A 806 3.83 -42.60 15.29
C GLN A 806 3.65 -44.02 14.71
N GLY A 807 4.70 -44.63 14.17
CA GLY A 807 4.62 -45.96 13.58
C GLY A 807 5.81 -46.33 12.72
N SER A 808 5.66 -47.37 11.90
CA SER A 808 6.68 -47.81 10.94
C SER A 808 6.10 -48.03 9.55
N VAL A 809 6.87 -47.68 8.53
CA VAL A 809 6.55 -47.87 7.11
C VAL A 809 7.72 -48.53 6.38
N LYS A 810 7.43 -49.37 5.39
CA LYS A 810 8.47 -49.95 4.52
C LYS A 810 8.62 -49.11 3.25
N LEU A 811 9.86 -48.79 2.92
CA LEU A 811 10.29 -48.22 1.66
C LEU A 811 10.87 -49.32 0.77
N ILE A 812 10.28 -49.48 -0.41
CA ILE A 812 10.72 -50.41 -1.43
C ILE A 812 11.53 -49.65 -2.48
N LEU A 813 12.78 -50.04 -2.67
CA LEU A 813 13.70 -49.49 -3.67
C LEU A 813 14.07 -50.56 -4.69
N THR A 814 14.17 -50.17 -5.96
CA THR A 814 14.57 -51.07 -7.05
C THR A 814 15.63 -50.42 -7.95
N GLY A 815 16.44 -51.24 -8.63
CA GLY A 815 17.41 -50.80 -9.63
C GLY A 815 18.51 -49.89 -9.05
N ALA A 816 18.83 -48.82 -9.79
CA ALA A 816 19.87 -47.85 -9.40
C ALA A 816 19.59 -47.17 -8.05
N ALA A 817 18.32 -46.89 -7.74
CA ALA A 817 17.93 -46.29 -6.45
C ALA A 817 18.18 -47.25 -5.28
N ALA A 818 18.00 -48.56 -5.47
CA ALA A 818 18.32 -49.56 -4.45
C ALA A 818 19.83 -49.64 -4.19
N LYS A 819 20.65 -49.65 -5.25
CA LYS A 819 22.13 -49.66 -5.13
C LYS A 819 22.67 -48.42 -4.43
N ALA A 820 22.19 -47.23 -4.80
CA ALA A 820 22.63 -45.97 -4.21
C ALA A 820 22.26 -45.89 -2.71
N ALA A 821 21.03 -46.26 -2.36
CA ALA A 821 20.59 -46.28 -0.97
C ALA A 821 21.33 -47.34 -0.14
N ALA A 822 21.57 -48.53 -0.72
CA ALA A 822 22.33 -49.60 -0.10
C ALA A 822 23.76 -49.15 0.25
N ALA A 823 24.48 -48.56 -0.71
CA ALA A 823 25.83 -48.06 -0.49
C ALA A 823 25.90 -46.99 0.61
N GLN A 824 24.97 -46.04 0.63
CA GLN A 824 24.92 -44.99 1.65
C GLN A 824 24.65 -45.52 3.05
N LEU A 825 23.71 -46.47 3.18
CA LEU A 825 23.38 -47.09 4.47
C LEU A 825 24.51 -48.02 4.95
N ASP A 826 25.19 -48.72 4.04
CA ASP A 826 26.30 -49.62 4.36
C ASP A 826 27.55 -48.84 4.82
N GLU A 827 27.91 -47.75 4.13
CA GLU A 827 29.03 -46.87 4.50
C GLU A 827 28.83 -46.27 5.91
N HIS A 828 27.62 -45.83 6.22
CA HIS A 828 27.33 -45.21 7.52
C HIS A 828 27.25 -46.23 8.66
N SER A 829 26.84 -47.47 8.36
CA SER A 829 26.84 -48.59 9.33
C SER A 829 28.26 -49.00 9.72
N MET A 830 29.25 -48.82 8.84
CA MET A 830 30.66 -49.10 9.15
C MET A 830 31.33 -48.01 9.98
N ARG A 831 30.96 -46.74 9.80
CA ARG A 831 31.57 -45.60 10.51
C ARG A 831 31.07 -45.39 11.93
N SER A 832 29.86 -45.85 12.26
CA SER A 832 29.25 -45.63 13.57
C SER A 832 28.42 -46.86 13.99
N PRO A 833 29.07 -48.00 14.27
CA PRO A 833 28.38 -49.21 14.70
C PRO A 833 27.63 -48.95 16.01
N GLY A 834 26.32 -49.16 16.00
CA GLY A 834 25.44 -48.97 17.16
C GLY A 834 24.65 -47.66 17.18
N GLU A 835 24.92 -46.68 16.31
CA GLU A 835 24.12 -45.46 16.25
C GLU A 835 22.95 -45.58 15.27
N GLU A 836 21.74 -45.22 15.71
CA GLU A 836 20.56 -45.24 14.84
C GLU A 836 20.68 -44.24 13.68
N GLN A 837 20.45 -44.74 12.47
CA GLN A 837 20.50 -43.95 11.26
C GLN A 837 19.18 -43.21 11.04
N ILE A 838 19.21 -41.89 11.15
CA ILE A 838 18.07 -41.04 10.82
C ILE A 838 18.11 -40.70 9.34
N VAL A 839 16.97 -40.82 8.67
CA VAL A 839 16.83 -40.67 7.24
C VAL A 839 15.72 -39.69 6.88
N VAL A 840 16.01 -38.82 5.91
CA VAL A 840 15.00 -38.07 5.16
C VAL A 840 14.94 -38.65 3.75
N VAL A 841 13.78 -39.20 3.39
CA VAL A 841 13.49 -39.68 2.04
C VAL A 841 12.77 -38.57 1.29
N LYS A 842 13.33 -38.14 0.17
CA LYS A 842 12.72 -37.13 -0.70
C LYS A 842 12.12 -37.77 -1.95
N GLY A 843 10.84 -37.53 -2.20
CA GLY A 843 10.17 -37.91 -3.44
C GLY A 843 9.88 -39.41 -3.57
N ALA A 844 9.26 -40.02 -2.55
CA ALA A 844 8.77 -41.39 -2.60
C ALA A 844 7.27 -41.44 -2.91
N ARG A 845 6.83 -42.41 -3.71
CA ARG A 845 5.41 -42.59 -4.03
C ARG A 845 4.73 -43.45 -2.96
N VAL A 846 3.58 -43.02 -2.47
CA VAL A 846 2.79 -43.81 -1.51
C VAL A 846 1.89 -44.77 -2.25
N PHE A 847 1.87 -46.04 -1.86
CA PHE A 847 0.96 -47.03 -2.43
C PHE A 847 0.36 -47.92 -1.35
N ARG A 848 -0.82 -48.46 -1.62
CA ARG A 848 -1.53 -49.40 -0.76
C ARG A 848 -1.45 -50.79 -1.38
N ARG A 849 -0.99 -51.81 -0.64
CA ARG A 849 -1.01 -53.21 -1.13
C ARG A 849 -2.43 -53.71 -1.25
N LYS A 850 -2.71 -54.41 -2.36
CA LYS A 850 -4.01 -55.03 -2.63
C LYS A 850 -4.32 -56.17 -1.65
N ASP A 851 -3.30 -56.91 -1.24
CA ASP A 851 -3.46 -58.17 -0.48
C ASP A 851 -3.65 -57.99 1.03
N GLY A 852 -3.71 -56.75 1.55
CA GLY A 852 -3.82 -56.52 2.99
C GLY A 852 -3.89 -55.07 3.45
N GLY A 853 -4.18 -54.12 2.54
CA GLY A 853 -4.41 -52.71 2.89
C GLY A 853 -3.19 -51.94 3.43
N GLN A 854 -2.03 -52.57 3.59
CA GLN A 854 -0.84 -51.94 4.15
C GLN A 854 -0.31 -50.82 3.24
N VAL A 855 -0.08 -49.65 3.83
CA VAL A 855 0.51 -48.48 3.15
C VAL A 855 2.04 -48.60 3.16
N LEU A 856 2.64 -48.38 2.00
CA LEU A 856 4.06 -48.55 1.74
C LEU A 856 4.59 -47.36 0.92
N LEU A 857 5.89 -47.14 1.00
CA LEU A 857 6.59 -46.16 0.17
C LEU A 857 7.33 -46.89 -0.95
N GLN A 858 7.24 -46.38 -2.17
CA GLN A 858 7.99 -46.84 -3.31
C GLN A 858 8.98 -45.75 -3.74
N GLY A 859 10.26 -46.08 -3.77
CA GLY A 859 11.27 -45.20 -4.36
C GLY A 859 11.11 -45.12 -5.87
N LEU A 860 11.09 -43.89 -6.37
CA LEU A 860 11.22 -43.55 -7.78
C LEU A 860 12.71 -43.36 -8.11
N GLN A 861 13.05 -43.29 -9.40
CA GLN A 861 14.42 -42.98 -9.83
C GLN A 861 14.91 -41.61 -9.33
N SER A 862 13.99 -40.67 -9.09
CA SER A 862 14.27 -39.35 -8.53
C SER A 862 14.34 -39.31 -7.00
N THR A 863 14.07 -40.44 -6.33
CA THR A 863 14.08 -40.50 -4.85
C THR A 863 15.50 -40.32 -4.33
N ARG A 864 15.67 -39.41 -3.36
CA ARG A 864 16.96 -39.18 -2.68
C ARG A 864 16.84 -39.50 -1.19
N LEU A 865 17.80 -40.25 -0.66
CA LEU A 865 17.92 -40.47 0.78
C LEU A 865 19.01 -39.53 1.33
N MET A 866 18.71 -38.87 2.44
CA MET A 866 19.68 -38.07 3.20
C MET A 866 19.82 -38.66 4.59
N LEU A 867 21.02 -39.08 4.96
CA LEU A 867 21.32 -39.66 6.27
C LEU A 867 21.81 -38.58 7.24
N ASN A 868 21.31 -38.64 8.47
CA ASN A 868 21.67 -37.77 9.60
C ASN A 868 21.84 -36.27 9.24
N PRO A 869 20.84 -35.63 8.61
CA PRO A 869 20.97 -34.22 8.23
C PRO A 869 21.12 -33.32 9.47
N SER A 870 21.88 -32.23 9.36
CA SER A 870 22.17 -31.28 10.45
C SER A 870 20.97 -30.36 10.77
N VAL A 871 19.87 -30.96 11.26
CA VAL A 871 18.60 -30.27 11.56
C VAL A 871 18.16 -30.59 12.99
N LYS A 872 17.59 -29.60 13.70
CA LYS A 872 17.15 -29.74 15.11
C LYS A 872 16.22 -30.94 15.35
N ALA A 873 15.40 -31.30 14.36
CA ALA A 873 14.50 -32.46 14.42
C ALA A 873 15.23 -33.81 14.57
N VAL A 874 16.46 -33.93 14.07
CA VAL A 874 17.29 -35.14 14.21
C VAL A 874 17.68 -35.35 15.67
N GLY A 875 18.11 -34.29 16.37
CA GLY A 875 18.42 -34.36 17.81
C GLY A 875 17.22 -34.78 18.65
N ALA A 876 16.03 -34.23 18.34
CA ALA A 876 14.79 -34.57 19.03
C ALA A 876 14.30 -36.01 18.77
N LEU A 877 14.56 -36.56 17.58
CA LEU A 877 14.23 -37.94 17.27
C LEU A 877 15.20 -38.91 17.96
N ARG A 878 16.52 -38.61 17.96
CA ARG A 878 17.53 -39.42 18.68
C ARG A 878 17.28 -39.49 20.19
N ALA A 879 16.89 -38.37 20.81
CA ALA A 879 16.56 -38.34 22.24
C ALA A 879 15.37 -39.28 22.55
N TRP A 880 14.31 -39.20 21.75
CA TRP A 880 13.13 -40.05 21.90
C TRP A 880 13.42 -41.55 21.67
N ILE A 881 14.30 -41.87 20.71
CA ILE A 881 14.76 -43.23 20.45
C ILE A 881 15.47 -43.82 21.68
N ARG A 882 16.41 -43.07 22.27
CA ARG A 882 17.18 -43.52 23.45
C ARG A 882 16.28 -43.72 24.65
N GLU A 883 15.35 -42.78 24.87
CA GLU A 883 14.32 -42.87 25.90
C GLU A 883 13.47 -44.15 25.75
N ARG A 884 13.06 -44.50 24.53
CA ARG A 884 12.28 -45.72 24.26
C ARG A 884 13.07 -47.03 24.39
N ARG A 885 14.39 -46.99 24.25
CA ARG A 885 15.27 -48.16 24.38
C ARG A 885 15.81 -48.37 25.80
N GLY A 886 15.50 -47.46 26.73
CA GLY A 886 15.97 -47.54 28.12
C GLY A 886 17.45 -47.19 28.29
N GLU A 887 18.05 -46.49 27.32
CA GLU A 887 19.45 -46.05 27.39
C GLU A 887 19.51 -44.68 28.10
N GLY A 888 19.87 -44.68 29.39
CA GLY A 888 19.93 -43.48 30.23
C GLY A 888 20.89 -42.39 29.73
N GLU A 889 20.58 -41.13 30.04
CA GLU A 889 21.35 -39.96 29.58
C GLU A 889 22.82 -39.99 30.04
N PRO A 890 23.80 -39.65 29.18
CA PRO A 890 25.13 -39.31 29.66
C PRO A 890 25.10 -37.94 30.36
N LYS A 891 25.54 -37.90 31.62
CA LYS A 891 25.70 -36.67 32.41
C LYS A 891 26.51 -35.63 31.64
N LYS A 892 25.92 -34.46 31.40
CA LYS A 892 26.63 -33.28 30.86
C LYS A 892 27.62 -32.76 31.90
N GLU A 893 28.91 -33.00 31.65
CA GLU A 893 30.00 -32.18 32.19
C GLU A 893 29.91 -30.77 31.58
N ILE A 894 29.61 -29.77 32.40
CA ILE A 894 29.67 -28.36 32.01
C ILE A 894 31.13 -27.92 32.14
N ARG A 895 31.86 -27.85 31.02
CA ARG A 895 33.11 -27.08 30.95
C ARG A 895 32.78 -25.61 30.79
N VAL A 896 32.97 -24.82 31.85
CA VAL A 896 33.00 -23.36 31.79
C VAL A 896 34.27 -22.94 31.07
N LYS A 897 34.13 -22.26 29.93
CA LYS A 897 35.23 -21.63 29.21
C LYS A 897 35.33 -20.18 29.70
N VAL A 898 36.39 -19.89 30.47
CA VAL A 898 36.79 -18.53 30.81
C VAL A 898 37.58 -17.98 29.63
N GLU A 899 37.06 -16.96 28.96
CA GLU A 899 37.82 -16.08 28.09
C GLU A 899 37.67 -14.66 28.65
N GLY A 900 38.80 -14.08 29.05
CA GLY A 900 38.90 -12.70 29.49
C GLY A 900 39.45 -11.82 28.38
N GLU A 901 39.15 -10.52 28.47
CA GLU A 901 39.90 -9.37 27.94
C GLU A 901 39.23 -8.10 28.52
N ARG A 902 39.88 -7.42 29.48
CA ARG A 902 40.74 -6.22 29.34
C ARG A 902 40.06 -4.96 28.76
N ALA A 903 39.89 -3.96 29.64
CA ALA A 903 40.23 -2.52 29.50
C ALA A 903 39.26 -1.68 30.37
N ALA A 904 39.67 -1.22 31.56
CA ALA A 904 40.33 0.07 31.82
C ALA A 904 39.40 1.29 31.66
N GLY A 905 39.14 2.02 32.76
CA GLY A 905 38.59 3.38 32.65
C GLY A 905 37.83 3.95 33.87
N ALA A 906 38.58 4.37 34.89
CA ALA A 906 38.40 5.62 35.66
C ALA A 906 37.14 5.90 36.52
N GLY A 907 37.42 6.15 37.82
CA GLY A 907 36.71 7.09 38.71
C GLY A 907 35.45 6.54 39.38
N GLY A 908 35.32 6.42 40.71
CA GLY A 908 35.87 7.22 41.80
C GLY A 908 34.69 7.71 42.64
N GLY A 909 34.49 7.16 43.85
CA GLY A 909 33.43 7.61 44.75
C GLY A 909 33.04 6.56 45.80
N ARG A 910 33.53 6.75 47.03
CA ARG A 910 33.36 5.90 48.22
C ARG A 910 31.98 6.10 48.90
N PRO A 911 31.65 5.33 49.98
CA PRO A 911 30.36 4.67 50.16
C PRO A 911 29.50 5.28 51.28
N ARG A 912 28.23 4.85 51.38
CA ARG A 912 27.46 4.89 52.64
C ARG A 912 26.47 3.72 52.75
N ALA A 913 26.92 2.72 53.49
CA ALA A 913 26.28 2.01 54.59
C ALA A 913 24.74 1.97 54.76
N LEU A 914 24.27 0.74 55.08
CA LEU A 914 23.19 0.37 56.02
C LEU A 914 21.75 0.71 55.58
N SER A 915 20.71 -0.11 55.78
CA SER A 915 20.51 -1.35 56.52
C SER A 915 19.10 -1.90 56.18
N GLU A 916 18.94 -3.23 56.31
CA GLU A 916 17.76 -3.94 56.87
C GLU A 916 16.37 -3.75 56.20
N HIS A 917 15.81 -4.80 55.58
CA HIS A 917 15.09 -5.97 56.13
C HIS A 917 13.58 -5.76 56.37
N ASN A 918 12.83 -6.79 55.93
CA ASN A 918 11.43 -7.15 56.21
C ASN A 918 10.37 -6.41 55.36
N LYS A 919 9.51 -7.07 54.58
CA LYS A 919 8.96 -8.44 54.58
C LYS A 919 8.81 -8.98 53.16
#